data_AF-A0AAJ7RAS7-F1
#
_entry.id   AF-A0AAJ7RAS7-F1
#
_cell.length_a   1.000
_cell.length_b   1.000
_cell.length_c   1.000
_cell.angle_alpha   90.00
_cell.angle_beta   90.00
_cell.angle_gamma   90.00
#
_symmetry.space_group_name_H-M   'P 1'
#
loop_
_entity.id
_entity.type
_entity.pdbx_description
1 polymer ?
#
loop_
_entity_poly.entity_id
_entity_poly.type
_entity_poly.pdbx_seq_one_letter_code
_entity_poly.pdbx_strand_id
1 'polypeptide(L)'
;MIQKDPGKCLSTGKERQDRTVQLKSKLDLLSIDVKNPGTAVLLLQCQENSVLIAAVAALSKFASKAQENLEILFECGILEKIVPLMNHEDTFTRRFASKLLAEMAAIPLVRNVLLECEDYVPHFTKVLQNDTDVFAQEFSSLILAHLSKDMYGVAQILNQCPRMDFLFERIQSSDPDVKKNSIEIIYNLLEDPVGFANILGTKTFSFPLIYKLLAEPYPVIQKIALDVLENLVSRNKDDQLQENFQSTGGLQALLNILDNDEWIDVHSKTLNVLALASDNIKTVELLNNIGGILRLFKYMENAMNSKLRHEAFSIIVRLANSSTGRKALYNYGIIDYLLETVAEAVTFDFYEVSCYGIAKMTLDKSAAQELALKNPIKKLLDILKNENLKWFIRQAASFALKELLKADRKNCKNFLDVKGQTLLLWLLKQPIGKISAETQIIAIEALSTVVEYAEFNSTLLNADLVDAMCSSFESKYHQSDELPISSCQAIGKICIDKHGRDLFIRVNGPVRLYNLLKSSESLPVKNAAVQLIQELSADSSLAALLIKAGCFTYMTNEQTDFNIISSWKTCKETLLAAYLPAKFAFTGRLSLHDVTQDGFYVMRRTFCPFPILDDLFRLKICPLDPIYVINFSQPPSDYQDTLNLQYEKEKSQILGTRRTSTRTSISRKSFASIEVINSAMEWKFGKLQPDPYLYEYLELFKCKLIANEIAETSSTTLPGLANMSFIESRARLLGKFVARQMSGPDPDCQCRNHQFDIHISEIKLDIETSVIPLGQVRVGSFLERALLFKVMADKICLPTALVRGQYGKAWVEIAIPKIELLNKQYLKTPSSVNALMSDSENKRTNTSKQLMSLSINSERNLPYDNRNLVTNRNRNSVFNGHKQPIFPTKLLRPNFIVDLIYNPGDLLPIGSLQAKKYCDEIIA
;
A
#
# COMPACT_ATOMS: atom_id res chain seq x y z
N MET A 1 69.84 -75.64 -42.70
CA MET A 1 69.11 -75.63 -43.99
C MET A 1 68.96 -74.17 -44.39
N ILE A 2 69.86 -73.64 -45.24
CA ILE A 2 69.70 -73.44 -46.71
C ILE A 2 68.59 -72.40 -46.98
N GLN A 3 68.85 -71.15 -47.39
CA GLN A 3 69.26 -70.64 -48.74
C GLN A 3 69.76 -69.18 -48.56
N LYS A 4 70.96 -68.72 -48.95
CA LYS A 4 71.52 -68.33 -50.27
C LYS A 4 70.62 -67.43 -51.17
N ASP A 5 70.89 -66.11 -51.14
CA ASP A 5 71.34 -65.17 -52.22
C ASP A 5 70.85 -65.36 -53.68
N PRO A 6 70.97 -64.39 -54.63
CA PRO A 6 71.29 -62.93 -54.56
C PRO A 6 70.54 -62.05 -55.63
N GLY A 7 70.83 -60.74 -55.64
CA GLY A 7 71.14 -60.05 -56.92
C GLY A 7 70.33 -58.81 -57.32
N LYS A 8 70.92 -57.62 -57.17
CA LYS A 8 71.45 -56.81 -58.30
C LYS A 8 72.26 -55.59 -57.82
N CYS A 9 73.59 -55.72 -57.95
CA CYS A 9 74.56 -54.76 -58.51
C CYS A 9 73.96 -53.53 -59.24
N LEU A 10 74.54 -52.31 -59.26
CA LEU A 10 75.96 -51.90 -59.27
C LEU A 10 76.09 -50.38 -59.00
N SER A 11 77.21 -50.03 -58.33
CA SER A 11 78.06 -48.82 -58.43
C SER A 11 77.47 -47.43 -58.68
N THR A 12 77.80 -46.50 -57.79
CA THR A 12 78.68 -45.35 -58.11
C THR A 12 79.19 -44.74 -56.81
N GLY A 13 80.49 -44.42 -56.78
CA GLY A 13 81.12 -43.79 -55.62
C GLY A 13 80.47 -42.45 -55.29
N LYS A 14 80.09 -42.28 -54.02
CA LYS A 14 80.04 -40.97 -53.38
C LYS A 14 81.11 -40.97 -52.29
N GLU A 15 81.91 -39.91 -52.33
CA GLU A 15 83.02 -39.62 -51.43
C GLU A 15 82.69 -39.98 -49.98
N ARG A 16 83.65 -40.60 -49.28
CA ARG A 16 83.66 -40.56 -47.82
C ARG A 16 83.71 -39.09 -47.42
N GLN A 17 82.58 -38.51 -47.04
CA GLN A 17 82.60 -37.30 -46.22
C GLN A 17 83.22 -37.70 -44.88
N ASP A 18 84.47 -37.30 -44.75
CA ASP A 18 85.28 -37.42 -43.55
C ASP A 18 84.57 -36.64 -42.43
N ARG A 19 83.77 -37.34 -41.60
CA ARG A 19 83.04 -36.76 -40.45
C ARG A 19 83.98 -36.05 -39.45
N THR A 20 85.28 -36.29 -39.57
CA THR A 20 86.38 -35.69 -38.79
C THR A 20 86.75 -34.27 -39.19
N VAL A 21 86.29 -33.75 -40.34
CA VAL A 21 86.57 -32.35 -40.75
C VAL A 21 85.54 -31.36 -40.19
N GLN A 22 84.30 -31.80 -39.90
CA GLN A 22 83.27 -30.95 -39.27
C GLN A 22 83.36 -30.84 -37.74
N LEU A 23 84.21 -31.66 -37.10
CA LEU A 23 84.40 -31.65 -35.64
C LEU A 23 85.56 -30.76 -35.18
N LYS A 24 86.46 -30.33 -36.08
CA LYS A 24 87.61 -29.46 -35.72
C LYS A 24 87.27 -27.98 -35.60
N SER A 25 86.10 -27.54 -36.07
CA SER A 25 85.67 -26.14 -36.08
C SER A 25 84.48 -25.84 -35.16
N LYS A 26 84.02 -26.81 -34.35
CA LYS A 26 82.99 -26.60 -33.33
C LYS A 26 83.65 -26.52 -31.96
N LEU A 27 83.34 -25.46 -31.22
CA LEU A 27 83.71 -25.30 -29.81
C LEU A 27 83.09 -26.46 -29.00
N ASP A 28 83.82 -26.95 -27.99
CA ASP A 28 83.24 -27.88 -27.02
C ASP A 28 82.07 -27.21 -26.27
N LEU A 29 81.06 -28.00 -25.89
CA LEU A 29 79.86 -27.53 -25.20
C LEU A 29 80.23 -26.80 -23.90
N LEU A 30 79.90 -25.50 -23.84
CA LEU A 30 80.08 -24.67 -22.64
C LEU A 30 78.84 -24.78 -21.75
N SER A 31 78.98 -25.30 -20.52
CA SER A 31 77.89 -25.32 -19.54
C SER A 31 77.87 -24.03 -18.72
N ILE A 32 76.83 -23.20 -18.87
CA ILE A 32 76.64 -21.99 -18.07
C ILE A 32 75.64 -22.31 -16.94
N ASP A 33 76.09 -22.22 -15.68
CA ASP A 33 75.23 -22.38 -14.50
C ASP A 33 74.67 -21.02 -14.05
N VAL A 34 73.37 -20.80 -14.25
CA VAL A 34 72.69 -19.53 -13.96
C VAL A 34 71.76 -19.70 -12.76
N LYS A 35 72.09 -19.06 -11.64
CA LYS A 35 71.32 -19.13 -10.39
C LYS A 35 70.47 -17.91 -10.09
N ASN A 36 70.80 -16.75 -10.67
CA ASN A 36 70.08 -15.49 -10.47
C ASN A 36 69.07 -15.27 -11.63
N PRO A 37 67.78 -15.05 -11.34
CA PRO A 37 66.77 -14.79 -12.37
C PRO A 37 67.08 -13.57 -13.24
N GLY A 38 67.66 -12.49 -12.68
CA GLY A 38 68.04 -11.31 -13.46
C GLY A 38 69.12 -11.61 -14.51
N THR A 39 70.07 -12.50 -14.19
CA THR A 39 71.06 -12.98 -15.16
C THR A 39 70.41 -13.78 -16.28
N ALA A 40 69.42 -14.62 -15.96
CA ALA A 40 68.66 -15.36 -16.96
C ALA A 40 67.83 -14.43 -17.86
N VAL A 41 67.28 -13.32 -17.33
CA VAL A 41 66.57 -12.30 -18.12
C VAL A 41 67.50 -11.64 -19.14
N LEU A 42 68.76 -11.37 -18.79
CA LEU A 42 69.75 -10.82 -19.74
C LEU A 42 70.06 -11.79 -20.89
N LEU A 43 70.05 -13.10 -20.62
CA LEU A 43 70.29 -14.12 -21.64
C LEU A 43 69.19 -14.20 -22.70
N LEU A 44 68.04 -13.55 -22.48
CA LEU A 44 66.97 -13.43 -23.48
C LEU A 44 67.37 -12.62 -24.71
N GLN A 45 68.49 -11.89 -24.67
CA GLN A 45 69.02 -11.15 -25.82
C GLN A 45 70.11 -11.92 -26.58
N CYS A 46 70.39 -13.17 -26.19
CA CYS A 46 71.41 -13.99 -26.84
C CYS A 46 71.00 -14.36 -28.27
N GLN A 47 71.94 -14.28 -29.22
CA GLN A 47 71.71 -14.70 -30.61
C GLN A 47 71.76 -16.23 -30.79
N GLU A 48 72.27 -16.98 -29.80
CA GLU A 48 72.31 -18.43 -29.86
C GLU A 48 70.95 -19.02 -29.42
N ASN A 49 70.20 -19.56 -30.38
CA ASN A 49 68.87 -20.13 -30.14
C ASN A 49 68.84 -21.17 -29.01
N SER A 50 69.88 -22.00 -28.86
CA SER A 50 69.97 -23.00 -27.80
C SER A 50 70.04 -22.39 -26.39
N VAL A 51 70.77 -21.28 -26.25
CA VAL A 51 70.89 -20.55 -24.97
C VAL A 51 69.62 -19.77 -24.70
N LEU A 52 69.05 -19.14 -25.73
CA LEU A 52 67.79 -18.40 -25.64
C LEU A 52 66.63 -19.30 -25.18
N ILE A 53 66.43 -20.46 -25.83
CA ILE A 53 65.38 -21.42 -25.45
C ILE A 53 65.58 -21.92 -24.01
N ALA A 54 66.81 -22.26 -23.63
CA ALA A 54 67.13 -22.70 -22.28
C ALA A 54 66.82 -21.62 -21.24
N ALA A 55 67.14 -20.35 -21.54
CA ALA A 55 66.86 -19.21 -20.67
C ALA A 55 65.35 -18.97 -20.51
N VAL A 56 64.58 -18.88 -21.60
CA VAL A 56 63.13 -18.66 -21.54
C VAL A 56 62.43 -19.84 -20.82
N ALA A 57 62.83 -21.08 -21.10
CA ALA A 57 62.28 -22.26 -20.45
C ALA A 57 62.59 -22.30 -18.94
N ALA A 58 63.82 -21.93 -18.53
CA ALA A 58 64.20 -21.83 -17.13
C ALA A 58 63.42 -20.74 -16.40
N LEU A 59 63.22 -19.58 -17.04
CA LEU A 59 62.43 -18.47 -16.51
C LEU A 59 60.95 -18.83 -16.39
N SER A 60 60.34 -19.48 -17.38
CA SER A 60 58.97 -20.00 -17.29
C SER A 60 58.83 -21.03 -16.15
N LYS A 61 59.82 -21.91 -15.97
CA LYS A 61 59.83 -22.85 -14.85
C LYS A 61 60.02 -22.16 -13.49
N PHE A 62 60.68 -21.01 -13.46
CA PHE A 62 60.83 -20.22 -12.24
C PHE A 62 59.54 -19.47 -11.90
N ALA A 63 58.94 -18.84 -12.90
CA ALA A 63 57.65 -18.14 -12.83
C ALA A 63 56.52 -19.04 -12.32
N SER A 64 56.36 -20.24 -12.88
CA SER A 64 55.33 -21.22 -12.46
C SER A 64 55.44 -21.76 -11.02
N LYS A 65 56.50 -21.47 -10.26
CA LYS A 65 56.68 -22.01 -8.90
C LYS A 65 55.94 -21.23 -7.81
N ALA A 66 55.84 -19.92 -7.94
CA ALA A 66 55.31 -19.04 -6.89
C ALA A 66 54.96 -17.67 -7.46
N GLN A 67 53.95 -17.01 -6.90
CA GLN A 67 53.51 -15.69 -7.37
C GLN A 67 54.57 -14.61 -7.11
N GLU A 68 55.31 -14.71 -5.99
CA GLU A 68 56.41 -13.81 -5.64
C GLU A 68 57.54 -13.87 -6.68
N ASN A 69 57.73 -15.01 -7.35
CA ASN A 69 58.72 -15.13 -8.41
C ASN A 69 58.36 -14.27 -9.63
N LEU A 70 57.06 -14.13 -9.93
CA LEU A 70 56.59 -13.28 -11.02
C LEU A 70 56.90 -11.79 -10.72
N GLU A 71 56.78 -11.36 -9.46
CA GLU A 71 57.10 -10.00 -9.05
C GLU A 71 58.59 -9.71 -9.19
N ILE A 72 59.44 -10.65 -8.76
CA ILE A 72 60.91 -10.56 -8.95
C ILE A 72 61.26 -10.45 -10.44
N LEU A 73 60.62 -11.23 -11.31
CA LEU A 73 60.85 -11.16 -12.75
C LEU A 73 60.39 -9.83 -13.35
N PHE A 74 59.28 -9.28 -12.87
CA PHE A 74 58.79 -7.97 -13.27
C PHE A 74 59.78 -6.86 -12.91
N GLU A 75 60.30 -6.87 -11.68
CA GLU A 75 61.34 -5.93 -11.22
C GLU A 75 62.65 -6.05 -12.02
N CYS A 76 62.96 -7.25 -12.53
CA CYS A 76 64.10 -7.47 -13.42
C CYS A 76 63.90 -6.96 -14.86
N GLY A 77 62.76 -6.33 -15.19
CA GLY A 77 62.51 -5.76 -16.51
C GLY A 77 62.22 -6.80 -17.59
N ILE A 78 61.63 -7.94 -17.24
CA ILE A 78 61.44 -9.07 -18.15
C ILE A 78 60.53 -8.76 -19.35
N LEU A 79 59.54 -7.87 -19.19
CA LEU A 79 58.54 -7.58 -20.22
C LEU A 79 59.15 -7.03 -21.51
N GLU A 80 60.13 -6.11 -21.39
CA GLU A 80 60.82 -5.53 -22.55
C GLU A 80 61.60 -6.58 -23.36
N LYS A 81 62.04 -7.66 -22.70
CA LYS A 81 62.85 -8.71 -23.31
C LYS A 81 62.01 -9.84 -23.89
N ILE A 82 60.86 -10.14 -23.28
CA ILE A 82 60.02 -11.27 -23.66
C ILE A 82 59.03 -10.95 -24.78
N VAL A 83 58.47 -9.74 -24.81
CA VAL A 83 57.47 -9.33 -25.80
C VAL A 83 57.97 -9.53 -27.24
N PRO A 84 59.22 -9.12 -27.61
CA PRO A 84 59.73 -9.33 -28.97
C PRO A 84 59.84 -10.82 -29.34
N LEU A 85 60.09 -11.69 -28.35
CA LEU A 85 60.28 -13.13 -28.56
C LEU A 85 58.98 -13.87 -28.91
N MET A 86 57.81 -13.24 -28.72
CA MET A 86 56.53 -13.81 -29.16
C MET A 86 56.42 -13.94 -30.68
N ASN A 87 57.17 -13.15 -31.44
CA ASN A 87 57.20 -13.21 -32.90
C ASN A 87 58.49 -13.86 -33.44
N HIS A 88 59.22 -14.59 -32.60
CA HIS A 88 60.45 -15.24 -33.00
C HIS A 88 60.20 -16.36 -34.03
N GLU A 89 61.16 -16.56 -34.95
CA GLU A 89 61.06 -17.57 -36.02
C GLU A 89 60.98 -19.00 -35.46
N ASP A 90 61.73 -19.25 -34.37
CA ASP A 90 61.70 -20.54 -33.67
C ASP A 90 60.40 -20.74 -32.86
N THR A 91 59.76 -21.89 -33.09
CA THR A 91 58.48 -22.24 -32.48
C THR A 91 58.57 -22.47 -30.97
N PHE A 92 59.68 -23.05 -30.47
CA PHE A 92 59.84 -23.28 -29.04
C PHE A 92 60.12 -21.99 -28.29
N THR A 93 60.97 -21.11 -28.85
CA THR A 93 61.18 -19.76 -28.31
C THR A 93 59.85 -19.02 -28.18
N ARG A 94 59.03 -19.01 -29.24
CA ARG A 94 57.70 -18.39 -29.22
C ARG A 94 56.80 -18.98 -28.13
N ARG A 95 56.67 -20.31 -28.07
CA ARG A 95 55.82 -21.00 -27.07
C ARG A 95 56.25 -20.71 -25.64
N PHE A 96 57.54 -20.81 -25.32
CA PHE A 96 58.03 -20.54 -23.97
C PHE A 96 57.91 -19.05 -23.61
N ALA A 97 58.09 -18.15 -24.58
CA ALA A 97 57.91 -16.71 -24.36
C ALA A 97 56.43 -16.38 -24.10
N SER A 98 55.51 -16.90 -24.92
CA SER A 98 54.06 -16.74 -24.71
C SER A 98 53.61 -17.35 -23.39
N LYS A 99 54.12 -18.54 -23.01
CA LYS A 99 53.82 -19.18 -21.72
C LYS A 99 54.22 -18.29 -20.55
N LEU A 100 55.46 -17.82 -20.54
CA LEU A 100 55.97 -16.99 -19.47
C LEU A 100 55.22 -15.65 -19.44
N LEU A 101 54.89 -15.05 -20.57
CA LEU A 101 54.04 -13.84 -20.58
C LEU A 101 52.64 -14.11 -20.01
N ALA A 102 52.05 -15.28 -20.32
CA ALA A 102 50.74 -15.67 -19.78
C ALA A 102 50.77 -15.84 -18.26
N GLU A 103 51.83 -16.44 -17.72
CA GLU A 103 52.06 -16.52 -16.27
C GLU A 103 52.23 -15.12 -15.65
N MET A 104 52.99 -14.24 -16.31
CA MET A 104 53.20 -12.86 -15.86
C MET A 104 51.91 -12.03 -15.86
N ALA A 105 50.98 -12.28 -16.79
CA ALA A 105 49.70 -11.58 -16.89
C ALA A 105 48.80 -11.77 -15.64
N ALA A 106 49.12 -12.72 -14.75
CA ALA A 106 48.44 -12.85 -13.47
C ALA A 106 48.70 -11.64 -12.54
N ILE A 107 49.82 -10.92 -12.72
CA ILE A 107 50.16 -9.72 -11.93
C ILE A 107 49.35 -8.50 -12.45
N PRO A 108 48.68 -7.74 -11.56
CA PRO A 108 47.96 -6.52 -11.94
C PRO A 108 48.80 -5.48 -12.69
N LEU A 109 50.04 -5.22 -12.24
CA LEU A 109 50.95 -4.29 -12.92
C LEU A 109 51.30 -4.72 -14.35
N VAL A 110 51.48 -6.02 -14.59
CA VAL A 110 51.73 -6.54 -15.94
C VAL A 110 50.50 -6.36 -16.82
N ARG A 111 49.29 -6.61 -16.29
CA ARG A 111 48.05 -6.35 -17.04
C ARG A 111 47.94 -4.90 -17.45
N ASN A 112 48.24 -3.96 -16.55
CA ASN A 112 48.20 -2.53 -16.87
C ASN A 112 49.13 -2.20 -18.04
N VAL A 113 50.38 -2.70 -18.01
CA VAL A 113 51.35 -2.51 -19.11
C VAL A 113 50.84 -3.12 -20.42
N LEU A 114 50.24 -4.30 -20.38
CA LEU A 114 49.68 -4.95 -21.57
C LEU A 114 48.43 -4.24 -22.10
N LEU A 115 47.65 -3.60 -21.24
CA LEU A 115 46.46 -2.86 -21.62
C LEU A 115 46.77 -1.44 -22.12
N GLU A 116 47.85 -0.81 -21.65
CA GLU A 116 48.32 0.50 -22.12
C GLU A 116 48.64 0.51 -23.63
N CYS A 117 49.01 -0.64 -24.19
CA CYS A 117 49.26 -0.79 -25.61
C CYS A 117 48.06 -1.47 -26.30
N GLU A 118 47.41 -0.73 -27.19
CA GLU A 118 46.19 -1.19 -27.89
C GLU A 118 46.43 -2.36 -28.86
N ASP A 119 47.68 -2.74 -29.16
CA ASP A 119 48.03 -3.78 -30.13
C ASP A 119 47.96 -5.20 -29.56
N TYR A 120 48.12 -5.39 -28.24
CA TYR A 120 48.26 -6.73 -27.65
C TYR A 120 46.95 -7.51 -27.62
N VAL A 121 45.85 -6.89 -27.20
CA VAL A 121 44.51 -7.53 -27.20
C VAL A 121 44.12 -8.01 -28.61
N PRO A 122 44.19 -7.18 -29.69
CA PRO A 122 43.96 -7.67 -31.05
C PRO A 122 44.92 -8.78 -31.46
N HIS A 123 46.21 -8.71 -31.09
CA HIS A 123 47.18 -9.76 -31.40
C HIS A 123 46.77 -11.12 -30.81
N PHE A 124 46.53 -11.19 -29.49
CA PHE A 124 46.16 -12.45 -28.83
C PHE A 124 44.80 -12.97 -29.28
N THR A 125 43.86 -12.06 -29.60
CA THR A 125 42.55 -12.44 -30.17
C THR A 125 42.72 -13.09 -31.53
N LYS A 126 43.60 -12.54 -32.39
CA LYS A 126 43.89 -13.09 -33.71
C LYS A 126 44.58 -14.45 -33.65
N VAL A 127 45.51 -14.64 -32.70
CA VAL A 127 46.18 -15.93 -32.46
C VAL A 127 45.16 -16.97 -32.02
N LEU A 128 44.28 -16.62 -31.08
CA LEU A 128 43.24 -17.52 -30.61
C LEU A 128 42.23 -17.93 -31.71
N GLN A 129 41.97 -17.05 -32.68
CA GLN A 129 41.07 -17.32 -33.80
C GLN A 129 41.71 -18.15 -34.93
N ASN A 130 42.93 -17.80 -35.35
CA ASN A 130 43.48 -18.24 -36.64
C ASN A 130 44.68 -19.18 -36.54
N ASP A 131 45.34 -19.25 -35.39
CA ASP A 131 46.53 -20.09 -35.26
C ASP A 131 46.13 -21.57 -35.20
N THR A 132 47.00 -22.46 -35.69
CA THR A 132 46.82 -23.92 -35.62
C THR A 132 47.55 -24.54 -34.42
N ASP A 133 48.49 -23.80 -33.82
CA ASP A 133 49.25 -24.25 -32.67
C ASP A 133 48.43 -24.16 -31.37
N VAL A 134 48.05 -25.32 -30.83
CA VAL A 134 47.26 -25.44 -29.60
C VAL A 134 47.93 -24.74 -28.42
N PHE A 135 49.26 -24.80 -28.31
CA PHE A 135 49.97 -24.12 -27.22
C PHE A 135 49.92 -22.60 -27.36
N ALA A 136 49.99 -22.09 -28.59
CA ALA A 136 49.84 -20.65 -28.83
C ALA A 136 48.42 -20.19 -28.48
N GLN A 137 47.40 -21.00 -28.79
CA GLN A 137 46.01 -20.75 -28.39
C GLN A 137 45.85 -20.80 -26.87
N GLU A 138 46.42 -21.79 -26.19
CA GLU A 138 46.38 -21.95 -24.72
C GLU A 138 46.90 -20.68 -24.04
N PHE A 139 48.14 -20.28 -24.34
CA PHE A 139 48.77 -19.12 -23.69
C PHE A 139 48.07 -17.80 -24.08
N SER A 140 47.65 -17.64 -25.34
CA SER A 140 46.92 -16.44 -25.76
C SER A 140 45.55 -16.34 -25.07
N SER A 141 44.84 -17.46 -24.92
CA SER A 141 43.57 -17.51 -24.20
C SER A 141 43.75 -17.22 -22.71
N LEU A 142 44.83 -17.68 -22.08
CA LEU A 142 45.14 -17.39 -20.69
C LEU A 142 45.43 -15.90 -20.47
N ILE A 143 46.22 -15.28 -21.36
CA ILE A 143 46.48 -13.84 -21.34
C ILE A 143 45.15 -13.08 -21.45
N LEU A 144 44.31 -13.39 -22.44
CA LEU A 144 43.01 -12.74 -22.61
C LEU A 144 42.07 -12.95 -21.42
N ALA A 145 42.08 -14.12 -20.79
CA ALA A 145 41.32 -14.40 -19.57
C ALA A 145 41.79 -13.55 -18.38
N HIS A 146 43.10 -13.25 -18.30
CA HIS A 146 43.65 -12.34 -17.29
C HIS A 146 43.33 -10.88 -17.61
N LEU A 147 43.49 -10.46 -18.86
CA LEU A 147 43.20 -9.09 -19.29
C LEU A 147 41.71 -8.75 -19.17
N SER A 148 40.81 -9.71 -19.40
CA SER A 148 39.36 -9.51 -19.26
C SER A 148 38.89 -9.36 -17.80
N LYS A 149 39.76 -9.56 -16.80
CA LYS A 149 39.44 -9.22 -15.39
C LYS A 149 39.39 -7.71 -15.14
N ASP A 150 39.94 -6.91 -16.06
CA ASP A 150 39.90 -5.45 -16.01
C ASP A 150 38.82 -4.92 -16.97
N MET A 151 38.06 -3.92 -16.54
CA MET A 151 37.01 -3.30 -17.37
C MET A 151 37.56 -2.70 -18.66
N TYR A 152 38.78 -2.16 -18.64
CA TYR A 152 39.41 -1.62 -19.84
C TYR A 152 39.81 -2.73 -20.82
N GLY A 153 40.27 -3.88 -20.30
CA GLY A 153 40.52 -5.08 -21.11
C GLY A 153 39.25 -5.63 -21.76
N VAL A 154 38.14 -5.67 -21.02
CA VAL A 154 36.81 -6.02 -21.57
C VAL A 154 36.43 -5.08 -22.71
N ALA A 155 36.56 -3.76 -22.51
CA ALA A 155 36.25 -2.78 -23.54
C ALA A 155 37.11 -2.95 -24.81
N GLN A 156 38.41 -3.21 -24.66
CA GLN A 156 39.28 -3.50 -25.80
C GLN A 156 38.87 -4.77 -26.55
N ILE A 157 38.58 -5.87 -25.83
CA ILE A 157 38.11 -7.13 -26.44
C ILE A 157 36.82 -6.88 -27.24
N LEU A 158 35.85 -6.15 -26.65
CA LEU A 158 34.58 -5.81 -27.29
C LEU A 158 34.75 -4.97 -28.56
N ASN A 159 35.68 -4.01 -28.56
CA ASN A 159 35.97 -3.19 -29.73
C ASN A 159 36.58 -3.99 -30.89
N GLN A 160 37.45 -4.95 -30.58
CA GLN A 160 38.16 -5.72 -31.61
C GLN A 160 37.25 -6.74 -32.31
N CYS A 161 36.37 -7.42 -31.57
CA CYS A 161 35.55 -8.51 -32.11
C CYS A 161 34.13 -8.52 -31.52
N PRO A 162 33.23 -7.60 -31.90
CA PRO A 162 31.91 -7.45 -31.28
C PRO A 162 31.01 -8.69 -31.39
N ARG A 163 31.26 -9.59 -32.35
CA ARG A 163 30.44 -10.79 -32.56
C ARG A 163 30.79 -11.96 -31.63
N MET A 164 32.01 -12.03 -31.07
CA MET A 164 32.46 -13.05 -30.12
C MET A 164 32.28 -14.54 -30.53
N ASP A 165 31.92 -14.86 -31.77
CA ASP A 165 31.63 -16.24 -32.22
C ASP A 165 32.78 -17.22 -31.94
N PHE A 166 34.02 -16.74 -32.05
CA PHE A 166 35.21 -17.56 -31.83
C PHE A 166 35.30 -18.12 -30.40
N LEU A 167 34.75 -17.46 -29.37
CA LEU A 167 34.79 -17.96 -28.00
C LEU A 167 33.93 -19.23 -27.85
N PHE A 168 32.77 -19.29 -28.51
CA PHE A 168 31.90 -20.48 -28.52
C PHE A 168 32.47 -21.62 -29.36
N GLU A 169 33.28 -21.31 -30.37
CA GLU A 169 34.09 -22.31 -31.09
C GLU A 169 35.21 -22.85 -30.19
N ARG A 170 35.94 -21.98 -29.47
CA ARG A 170 37.08 -22.39 -28.63
C ARG A 170 36.67 -23.14 -27.37
N ILE A 171 35.47 -22.91 -26.83
CA ILE A 171 34.89 -23.73 -25.76
C ILE A 171 34.71 -25.20 -26.18
N GLN A 172 34.66 -25.49 -27.48
CA GLN A 172 34.58 -26.83 -28.02
C GLN A 172 35.96 -27.42 -28.39
N SER A 173 37.06 -26.73 -28.06
CA SER A 173 38.43 -27.21 -28.28
C SER A 173 38.65 -28.59 -27.66
N SER A 174 39.55 -29.42 -28.19
CA SER A 174 39.96 -30.65 -27.51
C SER A 174 40.81 -30.39 -26.26
N ASP A 175 41.43 -29.21 -26.18
CA ASP A 175 42.33 -28.82 -25.12
C ASP A 175 41.60 -28.24 -23.89
N PRO A 176 41.71 -28.83 -22.69
CA PRO A 176 40.99 -28.39 -21.50
C PRO A 176 41.33 -26.97 -21.06
N ASP A 177 42.58 -26.52 -21.23
CA ASP A 177 43.02 -25.20 -20.79
C ASP A 177 42.48 -24.10 -21.71
N VAL A 178 42.49 -24.34 -23.03
CA VAL A 178 41.81 -23.47 -24.00
C VAL A 178 40.31 -23.39 -23.69
N LYS A 179 39.63 -24.50 -23.38
CA LYS A 179 38.21 -24.48 -22.97
C LYS A 179 38.01 -23.63 -21.73
N LYS A 180 38.79 -23.90 -20.68
CA LYS A 180 38.70 -23.25 -19.37
C LYS A 180 38.92 -21.74 -19.48
N ASN A 181 39.94 -21.31 -20.22
CA ASN A 181 40.24 -19.91 -20.41
C ASN A 181 39.17 -19.22 -21.28
N SER A 182 38.66 -19.90 -22.31
CA SER A 182 37.60 -19.35 -23.16
C SER A 182 36.31 -19.11 -22.39
N ILE A 183 35.89 -20.05 -21.52
CA ILE A 183 34.71 -19.86 -20.68
C ILE A 183 34.93 -18.79 -19.59
N GLU A 184 36.16 -18.63 -19.07
CA GLU A 184 36.50 -17.53 -18.14
C GLU A 184 36.42 -16.16 -18.83
N ILE A 185 36.85 -16.04 -20.08
CA ILE A 185 36.67 -14.81 -20.87
C ILE A 185 35.18 -14.51 -21.02
N ILE A 186 34.35 -15.49 -21.37
CA ILE A 186 32.89 -15.28 -21.47
C ILE A 186 32.31 -14.83 -20.12
N TYR A 187 32.69 -15.49 -19.02
CA TYR A 187 32.26 -15.09 -17.68
C TYR A 187 32.59 -13.62 -17.39
N ASN A 188 33.83 -13.21 -17.60
CA ASN A 188 34.26 -11.82 -17.38
C ASN A 188 33.53 -10.83 -18.28
N LEU A 189 33.22 -11.20 -19.53
CA LEU A 189 32.44 -10.36 -20.45
C LEU A 189 30.97 -10.22 -20.02
N LEU A 190 30.37 -11.22 -19.37
CA LEU A 190 28.98 -11.18 -18.91
C LEU A 190 28.78 -10.26 -17.70
N GLU A 191 29.83 -9.97 -16.92
CA GLU A 191 29.80 -8.99 -15.83
C GLU A 191 29.63 -7.55 -16.36
N ASP A 192 30.08 -7.28 -17.59
CA ASP A 192 29.91 -5.98 -18.25
C ASP A 192 28.55 -5.90 -19.01
N PRO A 193 27.74 -4.84 -18.82
CA PRO A 193 26.45 -4.72 -19.50
C PRO A 193 26.51 -4.73 -21.04
N VAL A 194 27.58 -4.18 -21.64
CA VAL A 194 27.77 -4.17 -23.10
C VAL A 194 28.25 -5.55 -23.58
N GLY A 195 29.18 -6.15 -22.82
CA GLY A 195 29.64 -7.51 -23.06
C GLY A 195 28.50 -8.53 -23.04
N PHE A 196 27.59 -8.42 -22.07
CA PHE A 196 26.39 -9.25 -21.98
C PHE A 196 25.53 -9.18 -23.26
N ALA A 197 25.19 -7.97 -23.72
CA ALA A 197 24.38 -7.79 -24.92
C ALA A 197 25.05 -8.37 -26.18
N ASN A 198 26.37 -8.21 -26.29
CA ASN A 198 27.14 -8.75 -27.41
C ASN A 198 27.18 -10.28 -27.39
N ILE A 199 27.39 -10.92 -26.22
CA ILE A 199 27.39 -12.38 -26.07
C ILE A 199 26.02 -12.97 -26.44
N LEU A 200 24.92 -12.34 -26.05
CA LEU A 200 23.57 -12.79 -26.44
C LEU A 200 23.26 -12.55 -27.92
N GLY A 201 23.82 -11.49 -28.52
CA GLY A 201 23.69 -11.19 -29.94
C GLY A 201 24.51 -12.08 -30.86
N THR A 202 25.40 -12.91 -30.30
CA THR A 202 26.25 -13.84 -31.03
C THR A 202 25.41 -14.95 -31.68
N LYS A 203 25.65 -15.24 -32.97
CA LYS A 203 24.89 -16.27 -33.72
C LYS A 203 25.14 -17.69 -33.22
N THR A 204 26.33 -17.90 -32.65
CA THR A 204 26.78 -19.18 -32.11
C THR A 204 26.43 -19.39 -30.63
N PHE A 205 25.83 -18.39 -29.96
CA PHE A 205 25.39 -18.54 -28.56
C PHE A 205 24.42 -19.70 -28.42
N SER A 206 24.75 -20.65 -27.54
CA SER A 206 23.95 -21.85 -27.34
C SER A 206 24.17 -22.40 -25.94
N PHE A 207 23.10 -22.41 -25.15
CA PHE A 207 23.07 -23.05 -23.84
C PHE A 207 23.58 -24.50 -23.83
N PRO A 208 23.22 -25.37 -24.80
CA PRO A 208 23.79 -26.71 -24.94
C PRO A 208 25.31 -26.79 -24.96
N LEU A 209 26.01 -25.77 -25.50
CA LEU A 209 27.48 -25.75 -25.47
C LEU A 209 28.01 -25.57 -24.05
N ILE A 210 27.33 -24.76 -23.24
CA ILE A 210 27.67 -24.55 -21.82
C ILE A 210 27.33 -25.80 -21.01
N TYR A 211 26.20 -26.47 -21.29
CA TYR A 211 25.82 -27.71 -20.59
C TYR A 211 26.84 -28.83 -20.80
N LYS A 212 27.45 -28.93 -21.98
CA LYS A 212 28.53 -29.91 -22.24
C LYS A 212 29.72 -29.69 -21.31
N LEU A 213 30.05 -28.45 -20.97
CA LEU A 213 31.15 -28.14 -20.02
C LEU A 213 30.85 -28.62 -18.60
N LEU A 214 29.58 -28.75 -18.22
CA LEU A 214 29.20 -29.30 -16.92
C LEU A 214 29.52 -30.80 -16.80
N ALA A 215 29.61 -31.51 -17.93
CA ALA A 215 29.95 -32.92 -17.98
C ALA A 215 31.47 -33.19 -18.06
N GLU A 216 32.30 -32.14 -18.10
CA GLU A 216 33.76 -32.30 -18.13
C GLU A 216 34.28 -32.80 -16.78
N PRO A 217 35.33 -33.65 -16.75
CA PRO A 217 35.88 -34.22 -15.52
C PRO A 217 36.67 -33.22 -14.66
N TYR A 218 36.70 -31.93 -15.04
CA TYR A 218 37.49 -30.89 -14.41
C TYR A 218 36.59 -29.95 -13.60
N PRO A 219 36.61 -29.99 -12.25
CA PRO A 219 35.72 -29.17 -11.42
C PRO A 219 35.88 -27.66 -11.63
N VAL A 220 37.05 -27.20 -12.03
CA VAL A 220 37.30 -25.78 -12.34
C VAL A 220 36.47 -25.34 -13.56
N ILE A 221 36.40 -26.16 -14.60
CA ILE A 221 35.59 -25.88 -15.80
C ILE A 221 34.11 -25.91 -15.44
N GLN A 222 33.67 -26.92 -14.68
CA GLN A 222 32.29 -27.03 -14.23
C GLN A 222 31.86 -25.81 -13.41
N LYS A 223 32.72 -25.33 -12.49
CA LYS A 223 32.44 -24.14 -11.65
C LYS A 223 32.28 -22.88 -12.48
N ILE A 224 33.20 -22.61 -13.41
CA ILE A 224 33.11 -21.41 -14.27
C ILE A 224 31.89 -21.51 -15.21
N ALA A 225 31.58 -22.69 -15.73
CA ALA A 225 30.38 -22.90 -16.54
C ALA A 225 29.09 -22.66 -15.73
N LEU A 226 29.05 -23.08 -14.45
CA LEU A 226 27.95 -22.76 -13.55
C LEU A 226 27.87 -21.26 -13.25
N ASP A 227 29.00 -20.56 -13.09
CA ASP A 227 29.03 -19.11 -12.89
C ASP A 227 28.51 -18.34 -14.11
N VAL A 228 28.82 -18.83 -15.33
CA VAL A 228 28.23 -18.32 -16.57
C VAL A 228 26.72 -18.55 -16.59
N LEU A 229 26.24 -19.75 -16.23
CA LEU A 229 24.81 -20.03 -16.16
C LEU A 229 24.11 -19.19 -15.08
N GLU A 230 24.74 -18.99 -13.93
CA GLU A 230 24.23 -18.14 -12.86
C GLU A 230 23.98 -16.72 -13.37
N ASN A 231 24.97 -16.13 -14.05
CA ASN A 231 24.84 -14.78 -14.62
C ASN A 231 23.70 -14.70 -15.66
N LEU A 232 23.62 -15.68 -16.56
CA LEU A 232 22.57 -15.73 -17.59
C LEU A 232 21.18 -15.91 -16.97
N VAL A 233 21.03 -16.82 -16.01
CA VAL A 233 19.73 -17.16 -15.40
C VAL A 233 19.26 -16.07 -14.41
N SER A 234 20.19 -15.36 -13.75
CA SER A 234 19.87 -14.29 -12.79
C SER A 234 19.02 -13.17 -13.40
N ARG A 235 19.09 -12.97 -14.73
CA ARG A 235 18.30 -12.00 -15.49
C ARG A 235 16.89 -12.54 -15.80
N ASN A 236 16.18 -12.96 -14.75
CA ASN A 236 14.87 -13.63 -14.82
C ASN A 236 13.72 -12.84 -15.50
N LYS A 237 13.93 -11.56 -15.84
CA LYS A 237 12.98 -10.70 -16.55
C LYS A 237 13.07 -10.79 -18.08
N ASP A 238 14.14 -11.37 -18.62
CA ASP A 238 14.28 -11.59 -20.06
C ASP A 238 13.54 -12.86 -20.47
N ASP A 239 12.33 -12.71 -21.01
CA ASP A 239 11.48 -13.83 -21.41
C ASP A 239 12.14 -14.71 -22.49
N GLN A 240 12.89 -14.13 -23.43
CA GLN A 240 13.52 -14.89 -24.52
C GLN A 240 14.68 -15.74 -24.00
N LEU A 241 15.50 -15.18 -23.13
CA LEU A 241 16.61 -15.91 -22.52
C LEU A 241 16.10 -17.08 -21.65
N GLN A 242 15.04 -16.84 -20.87
CA GLN A 242 14.41 -17.87 -20.04
C GLN A 242 13.76 -18.97 -20.89
N GLU A 243 13.06 -18.62 -21.97
CA GLU A 243 12.49 -19.59 -22.90
C GLU A 243 13.58 -20.43 -23.60
N ASN A 244 14.71 -19.81 -23.97
CA ASN A 244 15.84 -20.53 -24.54
C ASN A 244 16.47 -21.50 -23.53
N PHE A 245 16.68 -21.08 -22.28
CA PHE A 245 17.16 -21.96 -21.21
C PHE A 245 16.22 -23.16 -20.97
N GLN A 246 14.90 -22.91 -20.94
CA GLN A 246 13.87 -23.93 -20.75
C GLN A 246 13.82 -24.93 -21.92
N SER A 247 13.72 -24.42 -23.16
CA SER A 247 13.58 -25.24 -24.37
C SER A 247 14.83 -26.07 -24.69
N THR A 248 16.00 -25.64 -24.23
CA THR A 248 17.26 -26.37 -24.40
C THR A 248 17.53 -27.41 -23.32
N GLY A 249 16.61 -27.60 -22.36
CA GLY A 249 16.73 -28.63 -21.33
C GLY A 249 17.67 -28.28 -20.17
N GLY A 250 17.88 -26.99 -19.89
CA GLY A 250 18.79 -26.53 -18.83
C GLY A 250 18.46 -27.08 -17.44
N LEU A 251 17.18 -27.20 -17.10
CA LEU A 251 16.75 -27.82 -15.84
C LEU A 251 17.18 -29.28 -15.73
N GLN A 252 17.08 -30.06 -16.82
CA GLN A 252 17.49 -31.45 -16.83
C GLN A 252 19.00 -31.58 -16.66
N ALA A 253 19.78 -30.70 -17.32
CA ALA A 253 21.23 -30.67 -17.18
C ALA A 253 21.65 -30.42 -15.71
N LEU A 254 21.03 -29.45 -15.04
CA LEU A 254 21.31 -29.14 -13.64
C LEU A 254 20.89 -30.27 -12.68
N LEU A 255 19.72 -30.89 -12.90
CA LEU A 255 19.26 -32.01 -12.08
C LEU A 255 20.19 -33.23 -12.23
N ASN A 256 20.68 -33.51 -13.43
CA ASN A 256 21.62 -34.62 -13.67
C ASN A 256 22.95 -34.44 -12.93
N ILE A 257 23.38 -33.20 -12.67
CA ILE A 257 24.57 -32.94 -11.84
C ILE A 257 24.29 -33.35 -10.40
N LEU A 258 23.13 -32.99 -9.86
CA LEU A 258 22.74 -33.34 -8.48
C LEU A 258 22.54 -34.84 -8.26
N ASP A 259 22.22 -35.59 -9.31
CA ASP A 259 22.12 -37.05 -9.26
C ASP A 259 23.50 -37.74 -9.16
N ASN A 260 24.60 -37.02 -9.39
CA ASN A 260 25.95 -37.57 -9.36
C ASN A 260 26.68 -37.23 -8.05
N ASP A 261 26.69 -38.19 -7.13
CA ASP A 261 27.33 -38.03 -5.81
C ASP A 261 28.83 -37.70 -5.86
N GLU A 262 29.53 -38.03 -6.96
CA GLU A 262 30.95 -37.70 -7.14
C GLU A 262 31.20 -36.19 -7.33
N TRP A 263 30.17 -35.43 -7.72
CA TRP A 263 30.25 -34.01 -8.05
C TRP A 263 29.76 -33.10 -6.92
N ILE A 264 29.83 -33.59 -5.67
CA ILE A 264 29.31 -32.90 -4.49
C ILE A 264 29.90 -31.49 -4.29
N ASP A 265 31.10 -31.22 -4.82
CA ASP A 265 31.78 -29.92 -4.71
C ASP A 265 31.17 -28.83 -5.61
N VAL A 266 30.39 -29.20 -6.63
CA VAL A 266 29.64 -28.27 -7.49
C VAL A 266 28.16 -28.18 -7.15
N HIS A 267 27.61 -29.12 -6.38
CA HIS A 267 26.18 -29.17 -6.03
C HIS A 267 25.65 -27.86 -5.44
N SER A 268 26.42 -27.19 -4.59
CA SER A 268 26.01 -25.92 -3.97
C SER A 268 25.77 -24.83 -5.02
N LYS A 269 26.67 -24.69 -6.02
CA LYS A 269 26.49 -23.76 -7.14
C LYS A 269 25.33 -24.19 -8.04
N THR A 270 25.18 -25.49 -8.31
CA THR A 270 24.06 -26.02 -9.10
C THR A 270 22.70 -25.70 -8.45
N LEU A 271 22.59 -25.89 -7.13
CA LEU A 271 21.41 -25.52 -6.36
C LEU A 271 21.12 -24.02 -6.46
N ASN A 272 22.15 -23.16 -6.38
CA ASN A 272 21.98 -21.71 -6.54
C ASN A 272 21.38 -21.34 -7.91
N VAL A 273 21.90 -21.92 -9.01
CA VAL A 273 21.36 -21.70 -10.36
C VAL A 273 19.91 -22.16 -10.46
N LEU A 274 19.56 -23.32 -9.90
CA LEU A 274 18.18 -23.81 -9.84
C LEU A 274 17.28 -22.87 -9.01
N ALA A 275 17.80 -22.30 -7.92
CA ALA A 275 17.07 -21.35 -7.09
C ALA A 275 16.69 -20.09 -7.88
N LEU A 276 17.64 -19.52 -8.63
CA LEU A 276 17.42 -18.36 -9.50
C LEU A 276 16.45 -18.67 -10.65
N ALA A 277 16.60 -19.84 -11.28
CA ALA A 277 15.71 -20.28 -12.36
C ALA A 277 14.26 -20.41 -11.86
N SER A 278 14.09 -20.84 -10.62
CA SER A 278 12.78 -21.07 -9.98
C SER A 278 12.02 -19.80 -9.60
N ASP A 279 12.61 -18.61 -9.73
CA ASP A 279 11.88 -17.35 -9.56
C ASP A 279 10.92 -17.07 -10.74
N ASN A 280 11.08 -17.76 -11.87
CA ASN A 280 10.16 -17.69 -13.00
C ASN A 280 9.09 -18.79 -12.92
N ILE A 281 7.81 -18.41 -12.98
CA ILE A 281 6.66 -19.31 -12.85
C ILE A 281 6.66 -20.41 -13.93
N LYS A 282 7.00 -20.08 -15.19
CA LYS A 282 7.05 -21.06 -16.30
C LYS A 282 8.12 -22.11 -16.05
N THR A 283 9.26 -21.70 -15.51
CA THR A 283 10.35 -22.61 -15.13
C THR A 283 9.89 -23.59 -14.06
N VAL A 284 9.13 -23.14 -13.04
CA VAL A 284 8.59 -24.02 -12.00
C VAL A 284 7.58 -25.03 -12.57
N GLU A 285 6.75 -24.63 -13.52
CA GLU A 285 5.83 -25.54 -14.22
C GLU A 285 6.59 -26.61 -15.00
N LEU A 286 7.62 -26.23 -15.76
CA LEU A 286 8.47 -27.17 -16.47
C LEU A 286 9.21 -28.10 -15.51
N LEU A 287 9.77 -27.57 -14.41
CA LEU A 287 10.44 -28.34 -13.37
C LEU A 287 9.50 -29.39 -12.76
N ASN A 288 8.23 -29.06 -12.57
CA ASN A 288 7.22 -30.01 -12.13
C ASN A 288 6.93 -31.09 -13.20
N ASN A 289 6.77 -30.68 -14.46
CA ASN A 289 6.44 -31.58 -15.57
C ASN A 289 7.53 -32.63 -15.83
N ILE A 290 8.80 -32.27 -15.66
CA ILE A 290 9.93 -33.21 -15.78
C ILE A 290 10.19 -34.03 -14.50
N GLY A 291 9.33 -33.90 -13.48
CA GLY A 291 9.50 -34.58 -12.19
C GLY A 291 10.66 -34.03 -11.34
N GLY A 292 11.21 -32.87 -11.70
CA GLY A 292 12.36 -32.27 -11.04
C GLY A 292 12.11 -31.88 -9.58
N ILE A 293 10.88 -31.45 -9.25
CA ILE A 293 10.51 -31.15 -7.85
C ILE A 293 10.64 -32.39 -6.97
N LEU A 294 10.18 -33.55 -7.44
CA LEU A 294 10.32 -34.81 -6.70
C LEU A 294 11.79 -35.23 -6.56
N ARG A 295 12.61 -35.01 -7.60
CA ARG A 295 14.05 -35.29 -7.55
C ARG A 295 14.75 -34.42 -6.51
N LEU A 296 14.45 -33.12 -6.46
CA LEU A 296 14.96 -32.21 -5.45
C LEU A 296 14.53 -32.62 -4.04
N PHE A 297 13.27 -33.04 -3.88
CA PHE A 297 12.77 -33.52 -2.59
C PHE A 297 13.53 -34.76 -2.11
N LYS A 298 13.73 -35.76 -2.98
CA LYS A 298 14.55 -36.95 -2.68
C LYS A 298 16.01 -36.60 -2.40
N TYR A 299 16.59 -35.65 -3.14
CA TYR A 299 17.95 -35.18 -2.89
C TYR A 299 18.07 -34.57 -1.49
N MET A 300 17.11 -33.75 -1.06
CA MET A 300 17.08 -33.18 0.28
C MET A 300 17.03 -34.28 1.36
N GLU A 301 16.18 -35.30 1.21
CA GLU A 301 16.07 -36.40 2.17
C GLU A 301 17.37 -37.22 2.28
N ASN A 302 18.04 -37.46 1.15
CA ASN A 302 19.24 -38.30 1.09
C ASN A 302 20.55 -37.53 1.38
N ALA A 303 20.55 -36.20 1.27
CA ALA A 303 21.77 -35.40 1.43
C ALA A 303 22.34 -35.56 2.84
N MET A 304 23.54 -36.16 2.96
CA MET A 304 24.25 -36.32 4.23
C MET A 304 24.80 -34.99 4.77
N ASN A 305 25.14 -34.06 3.88
CA ASN A 305 25.68 -32.75 4.24
C ASN A 305 24.55 -31.80 4.67
N SER A 306 24.57 -31.37 5.93
CA SER A 306 23.56 -30.45 6.48
C SER A 306 23.44 -29.12 5.71
N LYS A 307 24.54 -28.61 5.12
CA LYS A 307 24.53 -27.37 4.34
C LYS A 307 23.79 -27.56 3.01
N LEU A 308 24.12 -28.61 2.27
CA LEU A 308 23.45 -28.94 1.00
C LEU A 308 21.98 -29.30 1.21
N ARG A 309 21.68 -29.99 2.31
CA ARG A 309 20.29 -30.27 2.73
C ARG A 309 19.51 -28.97 2.95
N HIS A 310 20.09 -28.01 3.67
CA HIS A 310 19.47 -26.70 3.91
C HIS A 310 19.29 -25.91 2.59
N GLU A 311 20.29 -25.89 1.71
CA GLU A 311 20.20 -25.23 0.39
C GLU A 311 19.09 -25.83 -0.48
N ALA A 312 19.01 -27.17 -0.56
CA ALA A 312 17.95 -27.87 -1.27
C ALA A 312 16.56 -27.59 -0.66
N PHE A 313 16.46 -27.62 0.67
CA PHE A 313 15.22 -27.31 1.38
C PHE A 313 14.73 -25.88 1.13
N SER A 314 15.65 -24.91 1.13
CA SER A 314 15.35 -23.52 0.81
C SER A 314 14.75 -23.36 -0.59
N ILE A 315 15.30 -24.06 -1.58
CA ILE A 315 14.76 -24.05 -2.96
C ILE A 315 13.38 -24.68 -3.00
N ILE A 316 13.22 -25.87 -2.41
CA ILE A 316 11.95 -26.59 -2.34
C ILE A 316 10.85 -25.68 -1.77
N VAL A 317 11.14 -25.01 -0.65
CA VAL A 317 10.19 -24.07 -0.04
C VAL A 317 9.94 -22.83 -0.91
N ARG A 318 10.95 -22.30 -1.61
CA ARG A 318 10.77 -21.17 -2.55
C ARG A 318 9.81 -21.52 -3.69
N LEU A 319 9.74 -22.78 -4.13
CA LEU A 319 8.78 -23.22 -5.15
C LEU A 319 7.32 -22.97 -4.73
N ALA A 320 7.03 -22.91 -3.42
CA ALA A 320 5.71 -22.58 -2.87
C ALA A 320 5.23 -21.15 -3.18
N ASN A 321 6.09 -20.28 -3.73
CA ASN A 321 5.66 -18.98 -4.26
C ASN A 321 4.72 -19.13 -5.47
N SER A 322 4.82 -20.23 -6.22
CA SER A 322 3.91 -20.55 -7.33
C SER A 322 2.76 -21.48 -6.91
N SER A 323 1.61 -21.39 -7.58
CA SER A 323 0.48 -22.28 -7.33
C SER A 323 0.78 -23.73 -7.70
N THR A 324 1.52 -23.95 -8.80
CA THR A 324 1.97 -25.28 -9.24
C THR A 324 2.92 -25.92 -8.24
N GLY A 325 3.89 -25.15 -7.73
CA GLY A 325 4.81 -25.59 -6.70
C GLY A 325 4.08 -25.98 -5.41
N ARG A 326 3.14 -25.15 -4.90
CA ARG A 326 2.35 -25.52 -3.70
C ARG A 326 1.62 -26.85 -3.84
N LYS A 327 0.95 -27.08 -4.98
CA LYS A 327 0.25 -28.35 -5.24
C LYS A 327 1.21 -29.53 -5.27
N ALA A 328 2.35 -29.39 -5.94
CA ALA A 328 3.35 -30.45 -6.02
C ALA A 328 3.92 -30.79 -4.64
N LEU A 329 4.34 -29.77 -3.88
CA LEU A 329 4.90 -29.94 -2.54
C LEU A 329 3.91 -30.57 -1.56
N TYR A 330 2.62 -30.17 -1.62
CA TYR A 330 1.57 -30.80 -0.83
C TYR A 330 1.45 -32.30 -1.14
N ASN A 331 1.44 -32.67 -2.43
CA ASN A 331 1.37 -34.07 -2.85
C ASN A 331 2.59 -34.90 -2.42
N TYR A 332 3.75 -34.25 -2.25
CA TYR A 332 4.98 -34.89 -1.77
C TYR A 332 5.12 -34.88 -0.24
N GLY A 333 4.11 -34.41 0.51
CA GLY A 333 4.12 -34.49 1.98
C GLY A 333 4.99 -33.44 2.67
N ILE A 334 5.24 -32.28 2.04
CA ILE A 334 6.07 -31.21 2.64
C ILE A 334 5.57 -30.75 4.01
N ILE A 335 4.26 -30.86 4.28
CA ILE A 335 3.63 -30.33 5.50
C ILE A 335 4.16 -31.05 6.74
N ASP A 336 4.28 -32.37 6.70
CA ASP A 336 4.86 -33.13 7.81
C ASP A 336 6.29 -32.71 8.08
N TYR A 337 7.10 -32.64 7.03
CA TYR A 337 8.50 -32.21 7.15
C TYR A 337 8.65 -30.81 7.74
N LEU A 338 7.84 -29.83 7.28
CA LEU A 338 7.85 -28.45 7.81
C LEU A 338 7.46 -28.38 9.30
N LEU A 339 6.58 -29.26 9.75
CA LEU A 339 6.10 -29.29 11.12
C LEU A 339 7.09 -30.04 12.04
N GLU A 340 7.68 -31.12 11.56
CA GLU A 340 8.73 -31.86 12.24
C GLU A 340 9.97 -30.98 12.46
N THR A 341 10.42 -30.24 11.44
CA THR A 341 11.57 -29.31 11.58
C THR A 341 11.32 -28.18 12.56
N VAL A 342 10.07 -27.76 12.75
CA VAL A 342 9.66 -26.74 13.74
C VAL A 342 9.44 -27.35 15.14
N ALA A 343 9.14 -28.66 15.21
CA ALA A 343 8.87 -29.37 16.45
C ALA A 343 10.13 -29.96 17.10
N GLU A 344 11.00 -30.54 16.29
CA GLU A 344 12.28 -31.10 16.66
C GLU A 344 13.32 -29.97 16.66
N ALA A 345 14.24 -29.96 17.63
CA ALA A 345 15.31 -28.96 17.72
C ALA A 345 16.40 -29.24 16.66
N VAL A 346 16.00 -29.32 15.39
CA VAL A 346 16.89 -29.32 14.23
C VAL A 346 17.67 -28.00 14.22
N THR A 347 18.87 -28.02 13.64
CA THR A 347 19.74 -26.83 13.55
C THR A 347 18.92 -25.59 13.20
N PHE A 348 19.17 -24.48 13.92
CA PHE A 348 18.36 -23.26 13.84
C PHE A 348 18.19 -22.69 12.43
N ASP A 349 19.10 -23.05 11.52
CA ASP A 349 19.07 -22.69 10.10
C ASP A 349 17.77 -23.14 9.42
N PHE A 350 17.19 -24.29 9.81
CA PHE A 350 15.95 -24.80 9.19
C PHE A 350 14.69 -24.08 9.65
N TYR A 351 14.71 -23.36 10.78
CA TYR A 351 13.51 -22.74 11.34
C TYR A 351 12.96 -21.63 10.44
N GLU A 352 13.85 -20.79 9.91
CA GLU A 352 13.47 -19.69 9.01
C GLU A 352 12.72 -20.24 7.79
N VAL A 353 13.37 -21.18 7.08
CA VAL A 353 12.84 -21.80 5.86
C VAL A 353 11.53 -22.53 6.16
N SER A 354 11.44 -23.24 7.29
CA SER A 354 10.23 -23.98 7.66
C SER A 354 9.06 -23.06 7.99
N CYS A 355 9.29 -21.99 8.76
CA CYS A 355 8.25 -21.01 9.06
C CYS A 355 7.76 -20.32 7.78
N TYR A 356 8.67 -19.92 6.89
CA TYR A 356 8.30 -19.35 5.60
C TYR A 356 7.51 -20.34 4.74
N GLY A 357 7.92 -21.62 4.70
CA GLY A 357 7.20 -22.68 4.01
C GLY A 357 5.78 -22.86 4.53
N ILE A 358 5.60 -22.95 5.86
CA ILE A 358 4.27 -23.00 6.49
C ILE A 358 3.43 -21.81 6.04
N ALA A 359 3.98 -20.60 6.08
CA ALA A 359 3.29 -19.37 5.67
C ALA A 359 2.84 -19.42 4.20
N LYS A 360 3.66 -19.94 3.29
CA LYS A 360 3.33 -20.01 1.85
C LYS A 360 2.33 -21.11 1.54
N MET A 361 2.41 -22.23 2.24
CA MET A 361 1.50 -23.36 2.02
C MET A 361 0.06 -23.05 2.43
N THR A 362 -0.19 -22.06 3.30
CA THR A 362 -1.56 -21.61 3.63
C THR A 362 -2.34 -21.05 2.43
N LEU A 363 -1.64 -20.65 1.36
CA LEU A 363 -2.27 -20.15 0.12
C LEU A 363 -2.84 -21.29 -0.74
N ASP A 364 -2.52 -22.55 -0.44
CA ASP A 364 -3.20 -23.71 -1.01
C ASP A 364 -4.29 -24.20 -0.06
N LYS A 365 -5.48 -24.46 -0.60
CA LYS A 365 -6.66 -24.79 0.20
C LYS A 365 -6.52 -26.11 0.97
N SER A 366 -5.92 -27.13 0.34
CA SER A 366 -5.77 -28.45 0.96
C SER A 366 -4.71 -28.40 2.05
N ALA A 367 -3.58 -27.77 1.75
CA ALA A 367 -2.51 -27.56 2.72
C ALA A 367 -2.95 -26.70 3.92
N ALA A 368 -3.73 -25.64 3.69
CA ALA A 368 -4.28 -24.80 4.76
C ALA A 368 -5.18 -25.60 5.72
N GLN A 369 -6.05 -26.46 5.18
CA GLN A 369 -6.92 -27.33 5.99
C GLN A 369 -6.10 -28.31 6.84
N GLU A 370 -5.07 -28.93 6.26
CA GLU A 370 -4.19 -29.84 6.99
C GLU A 370 -3.40 -29.13 8.10
N LEU A 371 -2.84 -27.95 7.80
CA LEU A 371 -2.15 -27.12 8.79
C LEU A 371 -3.07 -26.70 9.94
N ALA A 372 -4.34 -26.36 9.65
CA ALA A 372 -5.34 -26.03 10.68
C ALA A 372 -5.78 -27.25 11.52
N LEU A 373 -5.65 -28.47 10.98
CA LEU A 373 -5.85 -29.71 11.74
C LEU A 373 -4.65 -30.00 12.65
N LYS A 374 -3.42 -29.87 12.15
CA LYS A 374 -2.18 -30.15 12.90
C LYS A 374 -1.81 -29.07 13.92
N ASN A 375 -2.33 -27.84 13.77
CA ASN A 375 -2.24 -26.73 14.74
C ASN A 375 -0.81 -26.39 15.22
N PRO A 376 0.05 -25.83 14.34
CA PRO A 376 1.41 -25.42 14.70
C PRO A 376 1.50 -24.17 15.59
N ILE A 377 0.39 -23.53 15.94
CA ILE A 377 0.36 -22.18 16.52
C ILE A 377 1.20 -22.08 17.79
N LYS A 378 1.09 -23.05 18.71
CA LYS A 378 1.85 -23.04 19.96
C LYS A 378 3.36 -23.07 19.70
N LYS A 379 3.81 -23.90 18.76
CA LYS A 379 5.23 -24.04 18.42
C LYS A 379 5.79 -22.77 17.77
N LEU A 380 5.03 -22.14 16.87
CA LEU A 380 5.42 -20.85 16.28
C LEU A 380 5.53 -19.74 17.34
N LEU A 381 4.62 -19.73 18.33
CA LEU A 381 4.71 -18.81 19.47
C LEU A 381 5.93 -19.09 20.36
N ASP A 382 6.29 -20.36 20.55
CA ASP A 382 7.48 -20.76 21.31
C ASP A 382 8.77 -20.30 20.59
N ILE A 383 8.85 -20.41 19.26
CA ILE A 383 9.95 -19.86 18.44
C ILE A 383 10.02 -18.34 18.58
N LEU A 384 8.88 -17.64 18.48
CA LEU A 384 8.81 -16.19 18.60
C LEU A 384 9.23 -15.68 19.99
N LYS A 385 9.00 -16.48 21.05
CA LYS A 385 9.43 -16.17 22.43
C LYS A 385 10.90 -16.45 22.70
N ASN A 386 11.56 -17.31 21.92
CA ASN A 386 12.88 -17.82 22.25
C ASN A 386 13.98 -16.76 22.06
N GLU A 387 14.50 -16.22 23.17
CA GLU A 387 15.50 -15.15 23.18
C GLU A 387 16.85 -15.52 22.54
N ASN A 388 17.14 -16.82 22.38
CA ASN A 388 18.40 -17.28 21.78
C ASN A 388 18.38 -17.25 20.24
N LEU A 389 17.20 -17.15 19.62
CA LEU A 389 17.07 -17.15 18.17
C LEU A 389 17.32 -15.76 17.58
N LYS A 390 17.98 -15.71 16.42
CA LYS A 390 18.16 -14.47 15.64
C LYS A 390 16.80 -13.92 15.19
N TRP A 391 16.74 -12.60 15.00
CA TRP A 391 15.46 -11.92 14.78
C TRP A 391 14.76 -12.32 13.46
N PHE A 392 15.52 -12.56 12.39
CA PHE A 392 14.94 -13.02 11.12
C PHE A 392 14.18 -14.36 11.24
N ILE A 393 14.63 -15.26 12.12
CA ILE A 393 13.92 -16.53 12.40
C ILE A 393 12.58 -16.25 13.10
N ARG A 394 12.60 -15.35 14.09
CA ARG A 394 11.38 -14.95 14.81
C ARG A 394 10.41 -14.19 13.92
N GLN A 395 10.92 -13.37 12.99
CA GLN A 395 10.13 -12.71 11.96
C GLN A 395 9.45 -13.71 11.05
N ALA A 396 10.16 -14.74 10.58
CA ALA A 396 9.57 -15.82 9.78
C ALA A 396 8.46 -16.55 10.54
N ALA A 397 8.64 -16.84 11.85
CA ALA A 397 7.61 -17.43 12.69
C ALA A 397 6.39 -16.52 12.88
N SER A 398 6.61 -15.22 13.08
CA SER A 398 5.55 -14.21 13.17
C SER A 398 4.76 -14.11 11.86
N PHE A 399 5.46 -14.15 10.72
CA PHE A 399 4.85 -14.15 9.39
C PHE A 399 4.01 -15.42 9.16
N ALA A 400 4.53 -16.59 9.52
CA ALA A 400 3.78 -17.85 9.48
C ALA A 400 2.52 -17.81 10.33
N LEU A 401 2.62 -17.27 11.54
CA LEU A 401 1.48 -17.10 12.42
C LEU A 401 0.41 -16.20 11.79
N LYS A 402 0.80 -15.05 11.21
CA LYS A 402 -0.12 -14.15 10.51
C LYS A 402 -0.86 -14.87 9.38
N GLU A 403 -0.14 -15.55 8.49
CA GLU A 403 -0.75 -16.23 7.34
C GLU A 403 -1.67 -17.39 7.78
N LEU A 404 -1.34 -18.10 8.86
CA LEU A 404 -2.22 -19.14 9.42
C LEU A 404 -3.53 -18.56 9.98
N LEU A 405 -3.47 -17.43 10.69
CA LEU A 405 -4.65 -16.73 11.21
C LEU A 405 -5.56 -16.24 10.08
N LYS A 406 -4.96 -15.78 8.98
CA LYS A 406 -5.70 -15.34 7.78
C LYS A 406 -6.37 -16.50 7.05
N ALA A 407 -5.75 -17.67 7.06
CA ALA A 407 -6.21 -18.82 6.28
C ALA A 407 -7.44 -19.52 6.86
N ASP A 408 -7.55 -19.63 8.19
CA ASP A 408 -8.65 -20.38 8.83
C ASP A 408 -9.08 -19.78 10.18
N ARG A 409 -10.39 -19.62 10.36
CA ARG A 409 -11.04 -19.24 11.62
C ARG A 409 -10.64 -20.14 12.80
N LYS A 410 -10.43 -21.44 12.58
CA LYS A 410 -10.01 -22.39 13.62
C LYS A 410 -8.63 -22.01 14.20
N ASN A 411 -7.74 -21.49 13.37
CA ASN A 411 -6.43 -21.02 13.81
C ASN A 411 -6.56 -19.79 14.73
N CYS A 412 -7.47 -18.86 14.42
CA CYS A 412 -7.77 -17.73 15.31
C CYS A 412 -8.24 -18.21 16.70
N LYS A 413 -9.13 -19.19 16.74
CA LYS A 413 -9.57 -19.79 18.01
C LYS A 413 -8.40 -20.42 18.77
N ASN A 414 -7.63 -21.31 18.12
CA ASN A 414 -6.48 -21.98 18.72
C ASN A 414 -5.45 -20.98 19.27
N PHE A 415 -5.22 -19.87 18.55
CA PHE A 415 -4.33 -18.80 18.95
C PHE A 415 -4.79 -18.08 20.23
N LEU A 416 -6.09 -17.81 20.36
CA LEU A 416 -6.66 -17.20 21.57
C LEU A 416 -6.66 -18.18 22.76
N ASP A 417 -6.94 -19.46 22.51
CA ASP A 417 -6.95 -20.51 23.54
C ASP A 417 -5.56 -20.67 24.20
N VAL A 418 -4.47 -20.51 23.43
CA VAL A 418 -3.09 -20.53 23.96
C VAL A 418 -2.59 -19.16 24.45
N LYS A 419 -3.49 -18.16 24.55
CA LYS A 419 -3.17 -16.78 24.92
C LYS A 419 -2.11 -16.13 24.04
N GLY A 420 -2.08 -16.43 22.74
CA GLY A 420 -1.10 -15.87 21.81
C GLY A 420 -1.16 -14.34 21.71
N GLN A 421 -2.34 -13.75 21.92
CA GLN A 421 -2.55 -12.30 21.90
C GLN A 421 -1.70 -11.55 22.93
N THR A 422 -1.35 -12.16 24.06
CA THR A 422 -0.50 -11.51 25.06
C THR A 422 0.93 -11.34 24.59
N LEU A 423 1.44 -12.30 23.80
CA LEU A 423 2.77 -12.21 23.22
C LEU A 423 2.83 -11.12 22.15
N LEU A 424 1.86 -11.10 21.23
CA LEU A 424 1.82 -10.09 20.18
C LEU A 424 1.65 -8.69 20.77
N LEU A 425 0.80 -8.53 21.78
CA LEU A 425 0.67 -7.26 22.52
C LEU A 425 2.00 -6.83 23.18
N TRP A 426 2.73 -7.77 23.77
CA TRP A 426 4.05 -7.48 24.34
C TRP A 426 5.06 -7.02 23.29
N LEU A 427 5.03 -7.58 22.08
CA LEU A 427 5.88 -7.15 20.95
C LEU A 427 5.55 -5.71 20.51
N LEU A 428 4.26 -5.36 20.47
CA LEU A 428 3.82 -3.99 20.14
C LEU A 428 4.27 -2.97 21.16
N LYS A 429 4.29 -3.34 22.46
CA LYS A 429 4.70 -2.45 23.55
C LYS A 429 6.22 -2.28 23.69
N GLN A 430 7.04 -3.00 22.91
CA GLN A 430 8.49 -2.81 22.98
C GLN A 430 8.92 -1.46 22.37
N PRO A 431 9.94 -0.80 22.94
CA PRO A 431 10.42 0.47 22.41
C PRO A 431 11.03 0.31 21.02
N ILE A 432 10.88 1.38 20.23
CA ILE A 432 11.45 1.51 18.87
C ILE A 432 12.96 1.23 18.92
N GLY A 433 13.45 0.34 18.05
CA GLY A 433 14.85 -0.05 17.96
C GLY A 433 15.26 -1.29 18.75
N LYS A 434 14.46 -1.75 19.73
CA LYS A 434 14.70 -3.05 20.40
C LYS A 434 14.23 -4.24 19.53
N ILE A 435 13.21 -3.99 18.72
CA ILE A 435 12.58 -4.93 17.80
C ILE A 435 12.49 -4.27 16.41
N SER A 436 12.58 -5.04 15.33
CA SER A 436 12.36 -4.51 13.98
C SER A 436 10.92 -4.03 13.80
N ALA A 437 10.74 -2.88 13.14
CA ALA A 437 9.42 -2.33 12.81
C ALA A 437 8.55 -3.34 12.04
N GLU A 438 9.15 -4.10 11.13
CA GLU A 438 8.50 -5.20 10.40
C GLU A 438 7.81 -6.21 11.32
N THR A 439 8.41 -6.55 12.47
CA THR A 439 7.79 -7.52 13.38
C THR A 439 6.58 -6.94 14.09
N GLN A 440 6.65 -5.65 14.45
CA GLN A 440 5.51 -4.94 15.03
C GLN A 440 4.38 -4.83 14.00
N ILE A 441 4.70 -4.54 12.74
CA ILE A 441 3.73 -4.51 11.64
C ILE A 441 3.07 -5.89 11.47
N ILE A 442 3.84 -6.96 11.38
CA ILE A 442 3.30 -8.33 11.26
C ILE A 442 2.40 -8.68 12.46
N ALA A 443 2.77 -8.25 13.67
CA ALA A 443 1.94 -8.45 14.87
C ALA A 443 0.63 -7.65 14.81
N ILE A 444 0.65 -6.39 14.34
CA ILE A 444 -0.56 -5.58 14.12
C ILE A 444 -1.47 -6.25 13.09
N GLU A 445 -0.92 -6.70 11.96
CA GLU A 445 -1.68 -7.36 10.91
C GLU A 445 -2.31 -8.66 11.42
N ALA A 446 -1.54 -9.50 12.13
CA ALA A 446 -2.02 -10.74 12.72
C ALA A 446 -3.18 -10.51 13.69
N LEU A 447 -3.07 -9.53 14.59
CA LEU A 447 -4.14 -9.16 15.53
C LEU A 447 -5.36 -8.59 14.78
N SER A 448 -5.13 -7.75 13.77
CA SER A 448 -6.18 -7.15 12.95
C SER A 448 -6.98 -8.21 12.18
N THR A 449 -6.34 -9.28 11.71
CA THR A 449 -7.01 -10.42 11.08
C THR A 449 -7.95 -11.15 12.05
N VAL A 450 -7.59 -11.25 13.34
CA VAL A 450 -8.48 -11.86 14.34
C VAL A 450 -9.69 -10.97 14.63
N VAL A 451 -9.53 -9.63 14.60
CA VAL A 451 -10.61 -8.64 14.82
C VAL A 451 -11.72 -8.73 13.76
N GLU A 452 -11.41 -9.20 12.55
CA GLU A 452 -12.42 -9.39 11.48
C GLU A 452 -13.50 -10.41 11.87
N TYR A 453 -13.23 -11.29 12.85
CA TYR A 453 -14.19 -12.23 13.40
C TYR A 453 -14.83 -11.69 14.68
N ALA A 454 -16.03 -11.10 14.56
CA ALA A 454 -16.74 -10.43 15.64
C ALA A 454 -16.89 -11.24 16.96
N GLU A 455 -16.93 -12.58 16.88
CA GLU A 455 -17.01 -13.46 18.05
C GLU A 455 -15.78 -13.38 18.98
N PHE A 456 -14.60 -13.08 18.43
CA PHE A 456 -13.35 -13.02 19.18
C PHE A 456 -13.10 -11.64 19.81
N ASN A 457 -13.86 -10.61 19.38
CA ASN A 457 -13.67 -9.24 19.82
C ASN A 457 -13.83 -9.08 21.34
N SER A 458 -14.69 -9.87 21.98
CA SER A 458 -14.87 -9.85 23.44
C SER A 458 -13.63 -10.31 24.22
N THR A 459 -12.83 -11.20 23.64
CA THR A 459 -11.61 -11.76 24.27
C THR A 459 -10.36 -10.98 23.86
N LEU A 460 -10.34 -10.46 22.64
CA LEU A 460 -9.19 -9.79 22.05
C LEU A 460 -9.13 -8.29 22.36
N LEU A 461 -10.24 -7.58 22.19
CA LEU A 461 -10.26 -6.12 22.30
C LEU A 461 -10.22 -5.69 23.76
N ASN A 462 -9.21 -4.90 24.09
CA ASN A 462 -9.05 -4.28 25.39
C ASN A 462 -8.36 -2.92 25.22
N ALA A 463 -8.36 -2.10 26.27
CA ALA A 463 -7.77 -0.77 26.23
C ALA A 463 -6.25 -0.82 25.97
N ASP A 464 -5.56 -1.84 26.48
CA ASP A 464 -4.11 -2.01 26.29
C ASP A 464 -3.71 -2.24 24.82
N LEU A 465 -4.52 -2.99 24.07
CA LEU A 465 -4.29 -3.27 22.66
C LEU A 465 -4.44 -2.00 21.82
N VAL A 466 -5.56 -1.28 22.03
CA VAL A 466 -5.83 -0.03 21.31
C VAL A 466 -4.80 1.04 21.70
N ASP A 467 -4.40 1.11 22.97
CA ASP A 467 -3.33 2.00 23.44
C ASP A 467 -1.99 1.69 22.78
N ALA A 468 -1.60 0.41 22.71
CA ALA A 468 -0.36 -0.01 22.06
C ALA A 468 -0.36 0.34 20.57
N MET A 469 -1.46 0.13 19.84
CA MET A 469 -1.59 0.53 18.44
C MET A 469 -1.54 2.06 18.27
N CYS A 470 -2.15 2.82 19.17
CA CYS A 470 -2.11 4.28 19.12
C CYS A 470 -0.77 4.88 19.58
N SER A 471 0.09 4.16 20.29
CA SER A 471 1.41 4.68 20.69
C SER A 471 2.32 4.99 19.50
N SER A 472 2.11 4.32 18.36
CA SER A 472 2.83 4.62 17.12
C SER A 472 2.49 6.00 16.57
N PHE A 473 1.43 6.66 17.05
CA PHE A 473 1.01 7.99 16.58
C PHE A 473 1.81 9.13 17.21
N GLU A 474 2.53 8.88 18.31
CA GLU A 474 3.20 9.90 19.11
C GLU A 474 4.72 9.97 18.85
N SER A 475 5.30 9.02 18.13
CA SER A 475 6.74 8.99 17.89
C SER A 475 7.15 10.03 16.85
N LYS A 476 7.91 11.05 17.27
CA LYS A 476 8.45 12.10 16.38
C LYS A 476 9.44 11.59 15.33
N TYR A 477 10.04 10.43 15.56
CA TYR A 477 11.00 9.79 14.66
C TYR A 477 10.48 8.38 14.34
N HIS A 478 9.70 8.26 13.28
CA HIS A 478 9.37 6.93 12.75
C HIS A 478 10.63 6.35 12.10
N GLN A 479 11.08 5.18 12.55
CA GLN A 479 12.10 4.41 11.83
C GLN A 479 11.55 3.86 10.50
N SER A 480 10.23 3.67 10.40
CA SER A 480 9.51 3.27 9.19
C SER A 480 8.13 3.92 9.17
N ASP A 481 7.75 4.49 8.03
CA ASP A 481 6.42 5.04 7.78
C ASP A 481 5.32 3.97 7.80
N GLU A 482 5.67 2.69 7.58
CA GLU A 482 4.70 1.61 7.49
C GLU A 482 4.01 1.31 8.83
N LEU A 483 4.71 1.46 9.95
CA LEU A 483 4.16 1.16 11.28
C LEU A 483 2.93 2.02 11.65
N PRO A 484 2.98 3.37 11.57
CA PRO A 484 1.79 4.18 11.80
C PRO A 484 0.70 3.95 10.73
N ILE A 485 1.07 3.63 9.48
CA ILE A 485 0.09 3.30 8.43
C ILE A 485 -0.69 2.02 8.79
N SER A 486 -0.01 0.94 9.14
CA SER A 486 -0.65 -0.31 9.57
C SER A 486 -1.47 -0.13 10.84
N SER A 487 -1.02 0.72 11.77
CA SER A 487 -1.78 1.06 12.98
C SER A 487 -3.07 1.82 12.65
N CYS A 488 -3.03 2.78 11.72
CA CYS A 488 -4.22 3.47 11.24
C CYS A 488 -5.25 2.49 10.64
N GLN A 489 -4.80 1.59 9.78
CA GLN A 489 -5.66 0.56 9.16
C GLN A 489 -6.27 -0.39 10.20
N ALA A 490 -5.49 -0.81 11.19
CA ALA A 490 -5.96 -1.67 12.27
C ALA A 490 -7.04 -0.98 13.12
N ILE A 491 -6.82 0.29 13.49
CA ILE A 491 -7.80 1.08 14.24
C ILE A 491 -9.08 1.30 13.44
N GLY A 492 -8.99 1.54 12.13
CA GLY A 492 -10.14 1.63 11.23
C GLY A 492 -11.02 0.38 11.32
N LYS A 493 -10.41 -0.81 11.27
CA LYS A 493 -11.11 -2.10 11.43
C LYS A 493 -11.71 -2.29 12.82
N ILE A 494 -10.99 -1.94 13.89
CA ILE A 494 -11.47 -2.06 15.28
C ILE A 494 -12.68 -1.15 15.52
N CYS A 495 -12.69 0.06 14.97
CA CYS A 495 -13.72 1.07 15.19
C CYS A 495 -15.02 0.85 14.38
N ILE A 496 -15.11 -0.21 13.58
CA ILE A 496 -16.38 -0.63 12.95
C ILE A 496 -17.44 -0.94 14.03
N ASP A 497 -17.01 -1.60 15.11
CA ASP A 497 -17.87 -1.95 16.24
C ASP A 497 -17.93 -0.81 17.28
N LYS A 498 -19.11 -0.62 17.89
CA LYS A 498 -19.30 0.39 18.96
C LYS A 498 -18.31 0.21 20.11
N HIS A 499 -18.05 -1.04 20.51
CA HIS A 499 -17.11 -1.34 21.58
C HIS A 499 -15.68 -0.88 21.26
N GLY A 500 -15.23 -1.07 20.00
CA GLY A 500 -13.94 -0.59 19.54
C GLY A 500 -13.84 0.94 19.55
N ARG A 501 -14.93 1.63 19.15
CA ARG A 501 -15.01 3.10 19.25
C ARG A 501 -14.90 3.58 20.69
N ASP A 502 -15.61 2.95 21.63
CA ASP A 502 -15.56 3.29 23.05
C ASP A 502 -14.15 3.11 23.62
N LEU A 503 -13.44 2.04 23.24
CA LEU A 503 -12.05 1.82 23.63
C LEU A 503 -11.10 2.87 23.02
N PHE A 504 -11.27 3.22 21.75
CA PHE A 504 -10.48 4.25 21.07
C PHE A 504 -10.65 5.63 21.74
N ILE A 505 -11.88 5.97 22.14
CA ILE A 505 -12.16 7.20 22.90
C ILE A 505 -11.47 7.14 24.27
N ARG A 506 -11.54 5.99 24.97
CA ARG A 506 -10.97 5.82 26.31
C ARG A 506 -9.45 6.03 26.34
N VAL A 507 -8.73 5.65 25.28
CA VAL A 507 -7.28 5.85 25.15
C VAL A 507 -6.88 7.20 24.57
N ASN A 508 -7.83 8.14 24.47
CA ASN A 508 -7.63 9.47 23.88
C ASN A 508 -7.16 9.42 22.40
N GLY A 509 -7.61 8.41 21.67
CA GLY A 509 -7.27 8.15 20.28
C GLY A 509 -7.45 9.36 19.34
N PRO A 510 -8.55 10.15 19.42
CA PRO A 510 -8.73 11.32 18.57
C PRO A 510 -7.61 12.37 18.69
N VAL A 511 -7.10 12.61 19.90
CA VAL A 511 -6.00 13.57 20.13
C VAL A 511 -4.68 13.00 19.64
N ARG A 512 -4.43 11.71 19.83
CA ARG A 512 -3.23 11.04 19.30
C ARG A 512 -3.21 11.06 17.77
N LEU A 513 -4.35 10.84 17.13
CA LEU A 513 -4.50 10.91 15.68
C LEU A 513 -4.28 12.34 15.15
N TYR A 514 -4.76 13.35 15.88
CA TYR A 514 -4.42 14.75 15.58
C TYR A 514 -2.91 15.01 15.68
N ASN A 515 -2.25 14.48 16.72
CA ASN A 515 -0.81 14.62 16.87
C ASN A 515 -0.06 14.00 15.70
N LEU A 516 -0.42 12.78 15.27
CA LEU A 516 0.16 12.14 14.08
C LEU A 516 0.04 13.02 12.84
N LEU A 517 -1.16 13.57 12.60
CA LEU A 517 -1.42 14.43 11.46
C LEU A 517 -0.56 15.70 11.48
N LYS A 518 -0.34 16.27 12.67
CA LYS A 518 0.43 17.50 12.87
C LYS A 518 1.94 17.29 12.89
N SER A 519 2.43 16.21 13.50
CA SER A 519 3.86 15.98 13.73
C SER A 519 4.56 15.21 12.63
N SER A 520 3.82 14.48 11.79
CA SER A 520 4.42 13.71 10.71
C SER A 520 4.87 14.61 9.56
N GLU A 521 6.06 14.36 9.01
CA GLU A 521 6.52 14.96 7.75
C GLU A 521 6.18 14.07 6.53
N SER A 522 5.93 12.78 6.75
CA SER A 522 5.69 11.80 5.70
C SER A 522 4.28 11.89 5.11
N LEU A 523 4.21 12.12 3.79
CA LEU A 523 2.96 12.18 3.04
C LEU A 523 2.13 10.88 3.10
N PRO A 524 2.72 9.67 2.92
CA PRO A 524 2.02 8.40 3.13
C PRO A 524 1.34 8.29 4.50
N VAL A 525 2.03 8.68 5.58
CA VAL A 525 1.51 8.62 6.95
C VAL A 525 0.36 9.61 7.13
N LYS A 526 0.49 10.85 6.63
CA LYS A 526 -0.60 11.83 6.64
C LYS A 526 -1.81 11.33 5.86
N ASN A 527 -1.61 10.72 4.70
CA ASN A 527 -2.71 10.15 3.92
C ASN A 527 -3.43 9.03 4.69
N ALA A 528 -2.70 8.12 5.34
CA ALA A 528 -3.30 7.07 6.17
C ALA A 528 -4.08 7.64 7.38
N ALA A 529 -3.55 8.67 8.04
CA ALA A 529 -4.26 9.36 9.13
C ALA A 529 -5.56 10.02 8.63
N VAL A 530 -5.52 10.69 7.48
CA VAL A 530 -6.71 11.32 6.85
C VAL A 530 -7.75 10.28 6.44
N GLN A 531 -7.33 9.14 5.89
CA GLN A 531 -8.24 8.02 5.59
C GLN A 531 -8.91 7.50 6.85
N LEU A 532 -8.15 7.29 7.94
CA LEU A 532 -8.72 6.89 9.22
C LEU A 532 -9.72 7.93 9.76
N ILE A 533 -9.39 9.24 9.71
CA ILE A 533 -10.34 10.30 10.11
C ILE A 533 -11.62 10.21 9.29
N GLN A 534 -11.52 10.00 7.98
CA GLN A 534 -12.68 9.86 7.11
C GLN A 534 -13.54 8.65 7.47
N GLU A 535 -12.93 7.50 7.76
CA GLU A 535 -13.64 6.29 8.21
C GLU A 535 -14.35 6.50 9.56
N LEU A 536 -13.64 7.06 10.55
CA LEU A 536 -14.19 7.33 11.89
C LEU A 536 -15.30 8.39 11.87
N SER A 537 -15.29 9.28 10.88
CA SER A 537 -16.32 10.31 10.70
C SER A 537 -17.70 9.73 10.39
N ALA A 538 -17.83 8.44 10.05
CA ALA A 538 -19.13 7.82 9.89
C ALA A 538 -19.98 7.84 11.18
N ASP A 539 -19.34 7.88 12.35
CA ASP A 539 -20.00 8.02 13.65
C ASP A 539 -19.99 9.50 14.10
N SER A 540 -21.17 10.08 14.32
CA SER A 540 -21.32 11.50 14.66
C SER A 540 -20.63 11.88 15.99
N SER A 541 -20.56 10.96 16.95
CA SER A 541 -19.90 11.21 18.24
C SER A 541 -18.37 11.28 18.10
N LEU A 542 -17.79 10.40 17.30
CA LEU A 542 -16.36 10.45 16.96
C LEU A 542 -16.03 11.66 16.08
N ALA A 543 -16.88 11.99 15.11
CA ALA A 543 -16.72 13.17 14.27
C ALA A 543 -16.62 14.45 15.13
N ALA A 544 -17.50 14.58 16.14
CA ALA A 544 -17.45 15.70 17.08
C ALA A 544 -16.10 15.74 17.83
N LEU A 545 -15.64 14.61 18.38
CA LEU A 545 -14.38 14.51 19.11
C LEU A 545 -13.15 14.81 18.23
N LEU A 546 -13.14 14.38 16.96
CA LEU A 546 -12.09 14.68 16.00
C LEU A 546 -12.03 16.17 15.61
N ILE A 547 -13.20 16.82 15.50
CA ILE A 547 -13.27 18.27 15.30
C ILE A 547 -12.69 19.00 16.52
N LYS A 548 -13.07 18.59 17.74
CA LYS A 548 -12.53 19.17 18.98
C LYS A 548 -11.03 18.93 19.15
N ALA A 549 -10.52 17.77 18.72
CA ALA A 549 -9.08 17.50 18.74
C ALA A 549 -8.29 18.45 17.82
N GLY A 550 -8.96 19.12 16.88
CA GLY A 550 -8.34 20.11 15.99
C GLY A 550 -8.01 19.58 14.60
N CYS A 551 -8.44 18.36 14.24
CA CYS A 551 -8.18 17.76 12.93
C CYS A 551 -8.71 18.64 11.78
N PHE A 552 -9.97 19.10 11.89
CA PHE A 552 -10.57 19.96 10.86
C PHE A 552 -9.83 21.30 10.72
N THR A 553 -9.50 21.95 11.84
CA THR A 553 -8.83 23.25 11.84
C THR A 553 -7.43 23.15 11.25
N TYR A 554 -6.68 22.08 11.56
CA TYR A 554 -5.39 21.83 10.95
C TYR A 554 -5.51 21.59 9.44
N MET A 555 -6.46 20.73 9.02
CA MET A 555 -6.69 20.44 7.60
C MET A 555 -7.16 21.64 6.76
N THR A 556 -7.61 22.70 7.43
CA THR A 556 -8.07 23.94 6.78
C THR A 556 -6.95 24.97 6.68
N ASN A 557 -6.06 25.03 7.67
CA ASN A 557 -4.96 25.98 7.72
C ASN A 557 -3.76 25.53 6.89
N GLU A 558 -3.53 24.22 6.77
CA GLU A 558 -2.45 23.65 5.96
C GLU A 558 -2.78 23.68 4.47
N GLN A 559 -1.99 24.44 3.70
CA GLN A 559 -2.18 24.60 2.25
C GLN A 559 -1.18 23.78 1.41
N THR A 560 -0.07 23.33 1.98
CA THR A 560 1.00 22.63 1.25
C THR A 560 0.61 21.22 0.84
N ASP A 561 -0.10 20.49 1.71
CA ASP A 561 -0.42 19.08 1.51
C ASP A 561 -1.74 18.86 0.74
N PHE A 562 -2.49 19.95 0.53
CA PHE A 562 -3.84 19.96 -0.02
C PHE A 562 -3.91 19.39 -1.45
N ASN A 563 -2.90 19.64 -2.29
CA ASN A 563 -2.88 19.19 -3.69
C ASN A 563 -2.29 17.78 -3.86
N ILE A 564 -1.67 17.22 -2.82
CA ILE A 564 -0.93 15.96 -2.91
C ILE A 564 -1.75 14.80 -2.33
N ILE A 565 -2.46 15.03 -1.22
CA ILE A 565 -3.26 14.01 -0.55
C ILE A 565 -4.67 13.95 -1.15
N SER A 566 -4.96 12.91 -1.94
CA SER A 566 -6.24 12.75 -2.66
C SER A 566 -7.46 12.73 -1.74
N SER A 567 -7.34 12.15 -0.54
CA SER A 567 -8.44 11.98 0.41
C SER A 567 -8.72 13.23 1.27
N TRP A 568 -7.89 14.29 1.16
CA TRP A 568 -7.96 15.46 2.04
C TRP A 568 -9.28 16.22 1.92
N LYS A 569 -9.72 16.47 0.68
CA LYS A 569 -10.96 17.21 0.40
C LYS A 569 -12.19 16.40 0.83
N THR A 570 -12.24 15.13 0.45
CA THR A 570 -13.36 14.23 0.78
C THR A 570 -13.47 14.03 2.29
N CYS A 571 -12.35 13.93 3.01
CA CYS A 571 -12.33 13.83 4.45
C CYS A 571 -12.92 15.07 5.12
N LYS A 572 -12.54 16.30 4.70
CA LYS A 572 -13.14 17.54 5.23
C LYS A 572 -14.65 17.59 5.02
N GLU A 573 -15.10 17.24 3.81
CA GLU A 573 -16.52 17.22 3.47
C GLU A 573 -17.29 16.17 4.29
N THR A 574 -16.72 14.98 4.47
CA THR A 574 -17.32 13.87 5.24
C THR A 574 -17.41 14.21 6.72
N LEU A 575 -16.33 14.74 7.31
CA LEU A 575 -16.27 15.12 8.72
C LEU A 575 -17.32 16.18 9.06
N LEU A 576 -17.48 17.20 8.21
CA LEU A 576 -18.52 18.21 8.40
C LEU A 576 -19.93 17.66 8.14
N ALA A 577 -20.11 16.81 7.12
CA ALA A 577 -21.41 16.19 6.85
C ALA A 577 -21.91 15.32 8.02
N ALA A 578 -21.00 14.67 8.74
CA ALA A 578 -21.31 13.85 9.90
C ALA A 578 -21.66 14.64 11.17
N TYR A 579 -21.22 15.91 11.26
CA TYR A 579 -21.48 16.77 12.42
C TYR A 579 -21.95 18.16 11.99
N LEU A 580 -23.25 18.26 11.72
CA LEU A 580 -23.92 19.45 11.20
C LEU A 580 -23.71 20.74 12.01
N PRO A 581 -23.66 20.73 13.37
CA PRO A 581 -23.42 21.95 14.14
C PRO A 581 -22.12 22.65 13.74
N ALA A 582 -21.05 21.86 13.61
CA ALA A 582 -19.76 22.37 13.16
C ALA A 582 -19.79 22.75 11.67
N LYS A 583 -20.46 21.97 10.81
CA LYS A 583 -20.65 22.34 9.39
C LYS A 583 -21.23 23.74 9.26
N PHE A 584 -22.36 24.00 9.91
CA PHE A 584 -22.99 25.32 9.83
C PHE A 584 -22.11 26.43 10.43
N ALA A 585 -21.35 26.14 11.48
CA ALA A 585 -20.45 27.11 12.08
C ALA A 585 -19.24 27.45 11.19
N PHE A 586 -18.64 26.47 10.51
CA PHE A 586 -17.45 26.71 9.69
C PHE A 586 -17.77 27.15 8.26
N THR A 587 -18.84 26.64 7.66
CA THR A 587 -19.20 26.96 6.25
C THR A 587 -20.26 28.04 6.14
N GLY A 588 -20.97 28.34 7.23
CA GLY A 588 -22.16 29.19 7.19
C GLY A 588 -23.32 28.57 6.40
N ARG A 589 -23.27 27.30 6.00
CA ARG A 589 -24.28 26.70 5.11
C ARG A 589 -24.60 25.25 5.45
N LEU A 590 -25.90 24.99 5.61
CA LEU A 590 -26.49 23.65 5.52
C LEU A 590 -27.21 23.52 4.17
N SER A 591 -26.90 22.48 3.43
CA SER A 591 -27.46 22.19 2.12
C SER A 591 -28.82 21.49 2.22
N LEU A 592 -29.49 21.29 1.08
CA LEU A 592 -30.80 20.63 0.99
C LEU A 592 -30.84 19.20 1.57
N HIS A 593 -29.68 18.52 1.61
CA HIS A 593 -29.53 17.16 2.12
C HIS A 593 -29.13 17.10 3.60
N ASP A 594 -28.78 18.24 4.20
CA ASP A 594 -28.43 18.31 5.61
C ASP A 594 -29.72 18.41 6.43
N VAL A 595 -30.15 17.29 7.00
CA VAL A 595 -31.36 17.19 7.82
C VAL A 595 -30.97 17.29 9.29
N THR A 596 -31.49 18.31 9.96
CA THR A 596 -31.26 18.54 11.40
C THR A 596 -31.94 17.47 12.26
N GLN A 597 -31.28 17.08 13.35
CA GLN A 597 -31.77 16.09 14.31
C GLN A 597 -31.88 16.71 15.71
N ASP A 598 -32.52 15.99 16.63
CA ASP A 598 -32.56 16.41 18.03
C ASP A 598 -31.12 16.43 18.59
N GLY A 599 -30.78 17.48 19.33
CA GLY A 599 -29.42 17.79 19.73
C GLY A 599 -28.64 18.66 18.74
N PHE A 600 -29.19 19.01 17.56
CA PHE A 600 -28.58 20.03 16.70
C PHE A 600 -28.59 21.39 17.43
N TYR A 601 -27.49 22.14 17.31
CA TYR A 601 -27.36 23.43 17.96
C TYR A 601 -26.58 24.43 17.12
N VAL A 602 -26.85 25.71 17.38
CA VAL A 602 -26.29 26.83 16.63
C VAL A 602 -25.93 27.95 17.59
N MET A 603 -24.75 28.54 17.38
CA MET A 603 -24.34 29.78 18.05
C MET A 603 -24.57 30.98 17.14
N ARG A 604 -24.86 32.14 17.72
CA ARG A 604 -24.97 33.39 16.94
C ARG A 604 -23.62 33.83 16.38
N ARG A 605 -22.53 33.61 17.11
CA ARG A 605 -21.15 33.85 16.69
C ARG A 605 -20.40 32.53 16.60
N THR A 606 -19.49 32.44 15.63
CA THR A 606 -18.66 31.25 15.43
C THR A 606 -17.36 31.43 16.22
N PHE A 607 -17.01 30.43 17.04
CA PHE A 607 -15.80 30.43 17.85
C PHE A 607 -14.88 29.28 17.42
N CYS A 608 -13.57 29.49 17.51
CA CYS A 608 -12.56 28.48 17.30
C CYS A 608 -11.69 28.38 18.57
N PRO A 609 -11.60 27.21 19.24
CA PRO A 609 -12.20 25.92 18.85
C PRO A 609 -13.73 25.90 18.98
N PHE A 610 -14.38 25.09 18.15
CA PHE A 610 -15.85 24.93 18.16
C PHE A 610 -16.28 24.15 19.42
N PRO A 611 -17.20 24.69 20.24
CA PRO A 611 -17.63 24.02 21.47
C PRO A 611 -18.50 22.80 21.16
N ILE A 612 -18.20 21.65 21.78
CA ILE A 612 -19.07 20.47 21.79
C ILE A 612 -20.07 20.62 22.94
N LEU A 613 -21.37 20.46 22.64
CA LEU A 613 -22.44 20.63 23.62
C LEU A 613 -22.30 19.67 24.83
N ASP A 614 -21.92 18.41 24.58
CA ASP A 614 -21.71 17.41 25.63
C ASP A 614 -20.62 17.80 26.64
N ASP A 615 -19.60 18.57 26.21
CA ASP A 615 -18.59 19.09 27.15
C ASP A 615 -19.16 20.14 28.09
N LEU A 616 -20.04 21.00 27.59
CA LEU A 616 -20.69 22.03 28.41
C LEU A 616 -21.56 21.38 29.49
N PHE A 617 -22.27 20.31 29.12
CA PHE A 617 -23.06 19.50 30.03
C PHE A 617 -22.17 18.77 31.05
N ARG A 618 -21.14 18.05 30.59
CA ARG A 618 -20.21 17.32 31.47
C ARG A 618 -19.47 18.22 32.45
N LEU A 619 -18.99 19.38 31.99
CA LEU A 619 -18.24 20.34 32.81
C LEU A 619 -19.16 21.25 33.64
N LYS A 620 -20.47 21.18 33.42
CA LYS A 620 -21.49 22.02 34.07
C LYS A 620 -21.20 23.51 33.91
N ILE A 621 -20.78 23.91 32.71
CA ILE A 621 -20.39 25.29 32.38
C ILE A 621 -21.50 25.97 31.59
N CYS A 622 -21.93 27.14 32.06
CA CYS A 622 -22.83 28.02 31.32
C CYS A 622 -22.04 28.85 30.29
N PRO A 623 -22.35 28.79 28.98
CA PRO A 623 -21.69 29.63 27.99
C PRO A 623 -22.06 31.11 28.16
N LEU A 624 -21.17 32.03 27.74
CA LEU A 624 -21.47 33.47 27.78
C LEU A 624 -22.47 33.86 26.69
N ASP A 625 -22.20 33.42 25.46
CA ASP A 625 -23.07 33.64 24.32
C ASP A 625 -24.20 32.61 24.24
N PRO A 626 -25.39 33.00 23.73
CA PRO A 626 -26.51 32.08 23.59
C PRO A 626 -26.19 30.95 22.59
N ILE A 627 -26.48 29.72 23.01
CA ILE A 627 -26.46 28.53 22.17
C ILE A 627 -27.90 28.08 21.99
N TYR A 628 -28.41 28.13 20.75
CA TYR A 628 -29.75 27.63 20.45
C TYR A 628 -29.68 26.13 20.24
N VAL A 629 -30.48 25.38 20.98
CA VAL A 629 -30.53 23.91 20.87
C VAL A 629 -31.92 23.47 20.46
N ILE A 630 -31.96 22.39 19.67
CA ILE A 630 -33.18 21.83 19.10
C ILE A 630 -33.43 20.48 19.72
N ASN A 631 -34.62 20.29 20.29
CA ASN A 631 -35.05 19.00 20.82
C ASN A 631 -36.57 18.88 20.72
N PHE A 632 -37.07 18.06 19.81
CA PHE A 632 -38.50 17.80 19.64
C PHE A 632 -39.04 16.72 20.60
N SER A 633 -38.25 16.27 21.59
CA SER A 633 -38.72 15.32 22.60
C SER A 633 -39.87 15.91 23.43
N GLN A 634 -40.90 15.10 23.72
CA GLN A 634 -42.00 15.53 24.58
C GLN A 634 -41.51 15.79 26.01
N PRO A 635 -41.92 16.91 26.63
CA PRO A 635 -41.68 17.12 28.05
C PRO A 635 -42.48 16.07 28.87
N PRO A 636 -41.91 15.52 29.96
CA PRO A 636 -42.63 14.61 30.88
C PRO A 636 -43.92 15.26 31.41
N SER A 637 -44.93 14.46 31.77
CA SER A 637 -46.24 14.94 32.25
C SER A 637 -46.13 15.89 33.45
N ASP A 638 -45.21 15.63 34.38
CA ASP A 638 -44.95 16.49 35.55
C ASP A 638 -44.41 17.88 35.19
N TYR A 639 -43.89 18.05 33.97
CA TYR A 639 -43.34 19.30 33.45
C TYR A 639 -44.44 20.24 32.91
N GLN A 640 -45.58 19.69 32.48
CA GLN A 640 -46.73 20.47 31.99
C GLN A 640 -47.43 21.19 33.14
N ASP A 641 -47.50 20.60 34.33
CA ASP A 641 -48.16 21.22 35.49
C ASP A 641 -47.40 22.47 35.98
N THR A 642 -46.06 22.44 35.95
CA THR A 642 -45.20 23.59 36.32
C THR A 642 -45.25 24.71 35.28
N LEU A 643 -45.28 24.37 33.99
CA LEU A 643 -45.44 25.35 32.90
C LEU A 643 -46.83 25.97 32.89
N ASN A 644 -47.89 25.19 33.14
CA ASN A 644 -49.26 25.70 33.25
C ASN A 644 -49.41 26.71 34.41
N LEU A 645 -48.74 26.47 35.54
CA LEU A 645 -48.68 27.42 36.67
C LEU A 645 -47.94 28.74 36.34
N GLN A 646 -46.95 28.72 35.45
CA GLN A 646 -46.29 29.94 34.95
C GLN A 646 -47.14 30.65 33.89
N TYR A 647 -47.79 29.91 33.00
CA TYR A 647 -48.69 30.44 31.98
C TYR A 647 -49.92 31.13 32.59
N GLU A 648 -50.45 30.60 33.70
CA GLU A 648 -51.51 31.26 34.46
C GLU A 648 -51.02 32.54 35.18
N LYS A 649 -49.77 32.60 35.64
CA LYS A 649 -49.20 33.83 36.24
C LYS A 649 -49.04 34.96 35.22
N GLU A 650 -48.63 34.66 33.99
CA GLU A 650 -48.54 35.66 32.91
C GLU A 650 -49.92 36.15 32.47
N LYS A 651 -50.91 35.26 32.38
CA LYS A 651 -52.30 35.64 32.08
C LYS A 651 -52.93 36.52 33.18
N SER A 652 -52.54 36.29 34.43
CA SER A 652 -53.00 37.06 35.60
C SER A 652 -52.44 38.47 35.67
N GLN A 653 -51.34 38.78 34.96
CA GLN A 653 -50.77 40.13 34.90
C GLN A 653 -51.42 41.04 33.84
N ILE A 654 -52.18 40.47 32.90
CA ILE A 654 -52.77 41.22 31.77
C ILE A 654 -54.18 41.76 32.09
N LEU A 655 -54.85 41.27 33.15
CA LEU A 655 -56.11 41.83 33.64
C LEU A 655 -56.05 42.22 35.12
N GLY A 656 -55.92 43.52 35.41
CA GLY A 656 -56.40 44.09 36.68
C GLY A 656 -55.40 44.86 37.54
N THR A 657 -55.44 46.18 37.38
CA THR A 657 -55.40 47.21 38.45
C THR A 657 -54.10 47.47 39.22
N ARG A 658 -53.59 48.69 39.02
CA ARG A 658 -52.73 49.51 39.92
C ARG A 658 -52.50 48.92 41.31
N ARG A 659 -51.25 48.54 41.60
CA ARG A 659 -50.69 48.66 42.95
C ARG A 659 -49.34 49.35 42.91
N THR A 660 -49.25 50.32 43.78
CA THR A 660 -48.16 51.26 44.03
C THR A 660 -46.85 50.55 44.35
N SER A 661 -45.81 51.09 43.74
CA SER A 661 -44.40 50.88 44.02
C SER A 661 -44.09 50.96 45.53
N THR A 662 -43.65 49.84 46.10
CA THR A 662 -42.78 49.84 47.28
C THR A 662 -41.54 49.02 46.96
N ARG A 663 -40.45 49.75 46.70
CA ARG A 663 -39.08 49.22 46.74
C ARG A 663 -38.89 48.50 48.07
N THR A 664 -38.73 47.18 48.04
CA THR A 664 -38.06 46.45 49.11
C THR A 664 -37.00 45.56 48.50
N SER A 665 -35.76 45.98 48.73
CA SER A 665 -34.55 45.17 48.63
C SER A 665 -34.72 43.88 49.43
N ILE A 666 -34.78 42.74 48.75
CA ILE A 666 -34.68 41.43 49.40
C ILE A 666 -33.35 40.80 48.94
N SER A 667 -32.32 41.16 49.69
CA SER A 667 -31.22 40.26 50.01
C SER A 667 -31.81 39.03 50.71
N ARG A 668 -31.86 37.89 50.02
CA ARG A 668 -32.00 36.58 50.66
C ARG A 668 -31.03 35.61 50.01
N LYS A 669 -29.81 35.56 50.57
CA LYS A 669 -28.98 34.36 50.54
C LYS A 669 -29.65 33.31 51.44
N SER A 670 -30.51 32.46 50.87
CA SER A 670 -30.77 31.15 51.46
C SER A 670 -29.60 30.24 51.07
N PHE A 671 -28.87 29.72 52.05
CA PHE A 671 -27.91 28.64 51.81
C PHE A 671 -28.70 27.41 51.35
N ALA A 672 -28.80 27.20 50.03
CA ALA A 672 -29.26 25.95 49.47
C ALA A 672 -28.29 24.83 49.89
N SER A 673 -28.80 23.67 50.28
CA SER A 673 -27.94 22.52 50.56
C SER A 673 -27.17 22.12 49.29
N ILE A 674 -25.98 21.53 49.48
CA ILE A 674 -25.14 21.04 48.36
C ILE A 674 -25.93 20.10 47.45
N GLU A 675 -26.85 19.32 48.01
CA GLU A 675 -27.77 18.44 47.28
C GLU A 675 -28.72 19.21 46.36
N VAL A 676 -29.32 20.31 46.83
CA VAL A 676 -30.21 21.17 46.01
C VAL A 676 -29.43 21.84 44.89
N ILE A 677 -28.20 22.29 45.16
CA ILE A 677 -27.32 22.88 44.14
C ILE A 677 -26.93 21.81 43.10
N ASN A 678 -26.58 20.60 43.55
CA ASN A 678 -26.22 19.49 42.67
C ASN A 678 -27.41 19.03 41.83
N SER A 679 -28.61 18.93 42.40
CA SER A 679 -29.84 18.61 41.66
C SER A 679 -30.21 19.71 40.66
N ALA A 680 -30.07 20.99 41.03
CA ALA A 680 -30.29 22.10 40.11
C ALA A 680 -29.26 22.11 38.95
N MET A 681 -27.99 21.81 39.24
CA MET A 681 -26.96 21.67 38.20
C MET A 681 -27.19 20.45 37.31
N GLU A 682 -27.62 19.32 37.87
CA GLU A 682 -27.94 18.12 37.11
C GLU A 682 -29.17 18.32 36.23
N TRP A 683 -30.16 19.08 36.71
CA TRP A 683 -31.32 19.47 35.93
C TRP A 683 -30.94 20.38 34.74
N LYS A 684 -30.01 21.32 34.92
CA LYS A 684 -29.59 22.27 33.87
C LYS A 684 -28.57 21.69 32.87
N PHE A 685 -27.64 20.88 33.37
CA PHE A 685 -26.46 20.46 32.62
C PHE A 685 -26.29 18.93 32.56
N GLY A 686 -27.09 18.14 33.28
CA GLY A 686 -26.94 16.68 33.32
C GLY A 686 -27.41 15.97 32.05
N LYS A 687 -28.35 16.58 31.30
CA LYS A 687 -28.81 16.09 30.00
C LYS A 687 -29.44 17.19 29.16
N LEU A 688 -29.54 16.93 27.85
CA LEU A 688 -30.32 17.77 26.94
C LEU A 688 -31.79 17.80 27.38
N GLN A 689 -32.30 18.99 27.70
CA GLN A 689 -33.69 19.18 28.12
C GLN A 689 -34.64 19.16 26.92
N PRO A 690 -35.88 18.65 27.09
CA PRO A 690 -36.93 18.79 26.08
C PRO A 690 -37.24 20.27 25.87
N ASP A 691 -37.52 20.65 24.62
CA ASP A 691 -37.98 22.00 24.33
C ASP A 691 -39.46 22.14 24.74
N PRO A 692 -39.83 23.14 25.57
CA PRO A 692 -41.21 23.27 26.05
C PRO A 692 -42.25 23.54 24.95
N TYR A 693 -41.85 24.09 23.81
CA TYR A 693 -42.79 24.63 22.81
C TYR A 693 -42.59 24.03 21.42
N LEU A 694 -41.37 23.59 21.09
CA LEU A 694 -41.03 23.20 19.72
C LEU A 694 -41.81 21.96 19.23
N TYR A 695 -42.10 21.01 20.12
CA TYR A 695 -42.99 19.88 19.81
C TYR A 695 -44.42 20.34 19.49
N GLU A 696 -44.97 21.24 20.31
CA GLU A 696 -46.32 21.79 20.10
C GLU A 696 -46.39 22.59 18.79
N TYR A 697 -45.36 23.39 18.49
CA TYR A 697 -45.25 24.11 17.22
C TYR A 697 -45.34 23.16 16.03
N LEU A 698 -44.64 22.01 16.09
CA LEU A 698 -44.69 21.00 15.04
C LEU A 698 -46.09 20.42 14.85
N GLU A 699 -46.77 20.04 15.93
CA GLU A 699 -48.12 19.48 15.86
C GLU A 699 -49.15 20.50 15.38
N LEU A 700 -49.12 21.73 15.91
CA LEU A 700 -49.97 22.83 15.45
C LEU A 700 -49.77 23.11 13.95
N PHE A 701 -48.52 23.07 13.48
CA PHE A 701 -48.23 23.28 12.07
C PHE A 701 -48.72 22.12 11.19
N LYS A 702 -48.53 20.86 11.62
CA LYS A 702 -49.09 19.69 10.92
C LYS A 702 -50.61 19.79 10.75
N CYS A 703 -51.33 20.19 11.80
CA CYS A 703 -52.78 20.43 11.72
C CYS A 703 -53.13 21.51 10.68
N LYS A 704 -52.38 22.61 10.64
CA LYS A 704 -52.56 23.68 9.64
C LYS A 704 -52.28 23.21 8.21
N LEU A 705 -51.27 22.36 8.01
CA LEU A 705 -51.00 21.76 6.69
C LEU A 705 -52.17 20.92 6.22
N ILE A 706 -52.69 20.04 7.09
CA ILE A 706 -53.82 19.15 6.77
C ILE A 706 -55.06 19.99 6.39
N ALA A 707 -55.37 21.02 7.17
CA ALA A 707 -56.51 21.90 6.88
C ALA A 707 -56.37 22.63 5.53
N ASN A 708 -55.17 23.11 5.18
CA ASN A 708 -54.92 23.81 3.93
C ASN A 708 -54.96 22.86 2.71
N GLU A 709 -54.40 21.65 2.84
CA GLU A 709 -54.36 20.67 1.75
C GLU A 709 -55.73 20.04 1.47
N ILE A 710 -56.57 19.87 2.50
CA ILE A 710 -57.98 19.45 2.33
C ILE A 710 -58.77 20.52 1.57
N ALA A 711 -58.51 21.81 1.79
CA ALA A 711 -59.17 22.89 1.08
C ALA A 711 -58.74 22.99 -0.41
N GLU A 712 -57.54 22.53 -0.76
CA GLU A 712 -56.98 22.60 -2.12
C GLU A 712 -57.28 21.37 -3.00
N THR A 713 -57.80 20.26 -2.45
CA THR A 713 -57.87 18.96 -3.15
C THR A 713 -59.29 18.42 -3.35
N SER A 714 -59.84 18.52 -4.57
CA SER A 714 -61.04 17.78 -5.04
C SER A 714 -60.67 16.57 -5.93
N SER A 715 -59.52 15.94 -5.70
CA SER A 715 -59.14 14.69 -6.37
C SER A 715 -58.40 13.73 -5.43
N THR A 716 -58.90 12.49 -5.41
CA THR A 716 -58.39 11.34 -4.67
C THR A 716 -56.88 11.15 -4.85
N THR A 717 -56.11 11.12 -3.76
CA THR A 717 -54.69 10.75 -3.79
C THR A 717 -54.30 9.83 -2.63
N LEU A 718 -53.41 8.88 -2.93
CA LEU A 718 -52.88 7.88 -1.99
C LEU A 718 -51.95 8.52 -0.93
N PRO A 719 -51.90 7.96 0.30
CA PRO A 719 -51.06 8.49 1.38
C PRO A 719 -49.57 8.18 1.15
N GLY A 720 -48.71 9.19 1.33
CA GLY A 720 -47.26 8.98 1.54
C GLY A 720 -46.30 9.68 0.59
N LEU A 721 -46.77 10.33 -0.48
CA LEU A 721 -45.95 11.22 -1.31
C LEU A 721 -46.34 12.68 -0.99
N ALA A 722 -45.39 13.51 -0.53
CA ALA A 722 -45.61 14.95 -0.55
C ALA A 722 -45.73 15.36 -2.03
N ASN A 723 -46.93 15.76 -2.44
CA ASN A 723 -47.18 16.17 -3.81
C ASN A 723 -46.28 17.35 -4.14
N MET A 724 -45.55 17.27 -5.25
CA MET A 724 -44.61 18.30 -5.69
C MET A 724 -45.27 19.68 -5.83
N SER A 725 -46.59 19.70 -6.04
CA SER A 725 -47.43 20.90 -6.09
C SER A 725 -47.55 21.66 -4.76
N PHE A 726 -47.39 21.00 -3.60
CA PHE A 726 -47.58 21.63 -2.29
C PHE A 726 -46.29 22.19 -1.69
N ILE A 727 -45.12 21.99 -2.32
CA ILE A 727 -43.85 22.50 -1.78
C ILE A 727 -43.91 24.03 -1.63
N GLU A 728 -44.44 24.71 -2.65
CA GLU A 728 -44.59 26.17 -2.61
C GLU A 728 -45.56 26.61 -1.49
N SER A 729 -46.77 26.05 -1.47
CA SER A 729 -47.80 26.45 -0.49
C SER A 729 -47.37 26.16 0.95
N ARG A 730 -46.76 24.99 1.21
CA ARG A 730 -46.18 24.62 2.51
C ARG A 730 -45.09 25.59 2.96
N ALA A 731 -44.20 25.99 2.05
CA ALA A 731 -43.13 26.93 2.37
C ALA A 731 -43.65 28.33 2.73
N ARG A 732 -44.63 28.84 1.97
CA ARG A 732 -45.29 30.12 2.27
C ARG A 732 -46.01 30.08 3.62
N LEU A 733 -46.73 28.99 3.89
CA LEU A 733 -47.46 28.79 5.14
C LEU A 733 -46.52 28.67 6.33
N LEU A 734 -45.41 27.93 6.17
CA LEU A 734 -44.38 27.82 7.21
C LEU A 734 -43.71 29.17 7.49
N GLY A 735 -43.43 29.98 6.46
CA GLY A 735 -42.82 31.29 6.64
C GLY A 735 -43.70 32.24 7.48
N LYS A 736 -45.01 32.25 7.19
CA LYS A 736 -46.00 32.98 7.99
C LYS A 736 -46.12 32.43 9.40
N PHE A 737 -46.07 31.11 9.57
CA PHE A 737 -46.13 30.48 10.88
C PHE A 737 -44.92 30.86 11.74
N VAL A 738 -43.70 30.73 11.21
CA VAL A 738 -42.45 31.06 11.90
C VAL A 738 -42.41 32.53 12.32
N ALA A 739 -42.76 33.45 11.42
CA ALA A 739 -42.80 34.88 11.76
C ALA A 739 -43.78 35.15 12.91
N ARG A 740 -44.97 34.54 12.90
CA ARG A 740 -45.94 34.68 14.01
C ARG A 740 -45.42 34.16 15.34
N GLN A 741 -44.68 33.05 15.36
CA GLN A 741 -44.11 32.51 16.61
C GLN A 741 -42.96 33.37 17.17
N MET A 742 -42.31 34.18 16.32
CA MET A 742 -41.08 34.92 16.64
C MET A 742 -41.19 36.46 16.48
N SER A 743 -42.40 37.01 16.47
CA SER A 743 -42.65 38.48 16.44
C SER A 743 -42.97 39.10 17.81
N GLY A 744 -43.01 38.31 18.89
CA GLY A 744 -43.43 38.79 20.20
C GLY A 744 -44.92 39.17 20.25
N PRO A 745 -45.34 40.06 21.16
CA PRO A 745 -46.74 40.42 21.34
C PRO A 745 -47.32 41.26 20.19
N ASP A 746 -46.48 41.90 19.38
CA ASP A 746 -46.88 42.70 18.22
C ASP A 746 -46.45 42.02 16.92
N PRO A 747 -47.37 41.38 16.18
CA PRO A 747 -47.05 40.63 14.97
C PRO A 747 -46.51 41.51 13.82
N ASP A 748 -46.76 42.82 13.84
CA ASP A 748 -46.41 43.76 12.78
C ASP A 748 -45.10 44.53 13.06
N CYS A 749 -44.53 44.39 14.26
CA CYS A 749 -43.30 45.07 14.63
C CYS A 749 -42.05 44.30 14.15
N GLN A 750 -41.16 44.99 13.42
CA GLN A 750 -39.84 44.42 13.10
C GLN A 750 -38.97 44.35 14.37
N CYS A 751 -38.40 43.17 14.60
CA CYS A 751 -37.50 42.90 15.73
C CYS A 751 -36.31 43.88 15.75
N ARG A 752 -36.27 44.81 16.71
CA ARG A 752 -35.11 45.67 16.95
C ARG A 752 -34.04 44.92 17.75
N ASN A 753 -32.76 45.18 17.47
CA ASN A 753 -31.64 44.53 18.18
C ASN A 753 -31.75 44.64 19.71
N HIS A 754 -32.12 45.82 20.23
CA HIS A 754 -32.28 46.01 21.67
C HIS A 754 -33.41 45.18 22.29
N GLN A 755 -34.56 45.05 21.60
CA GLN A 755 -35.68 44.22 22.06
C GLN A 755 -35.31 42.74 22.08
N PHE A 756 -34.58 42.31 21.05
CA PHE A 756 -34.03 40.97 20.97
C PHE A 756 -33.07 40.68 22.13
N ASP A 757 -32.12 41.58 22.40
CA ASP A 757 -31.12 41.39 23.46
C ASP A 757 -31.77 41.34 24.86
N ILE A 758 -32.81 42.14 25.10
CA ILE A 758 -33.62 42.07 26.33
C ILE A 758 -34.31 40.71 26.43
N HIS A 759 -35.04 40.29 25.39
CA HIS A 759 -35.77 39.03 25.37
C HIS A 759 -34.87 37.81 25.63
N ILE A 760 -33.69 37.77 25.00
CA ILE A 760 -32.70 36.72 25.25
C ILE A 760 -32.15 36.79 26.69
N SER A 761 -31.95 37.99 27.24
CA SER A 761 -31.49 38.16 28.62
C SER A 761 -32.54 37.71 29.64
N GLU A 762 -33.82 37.97 29.38
CA GLU A 762 -34.94 37.48 30.19
C GLU A 762 -35.01 35.96 30.19
N ILE A 763 -34.95 35.32 29.01
CA ILE A 763 -34.89 33.85 28.93
C ILE A 763 -33.70 33.30 29.75
N LYS A 764 -32.50 33.88 29.57
CA LYS A 764 -31.30 33.44 30.31
C LYS A 764 -31.47 33.55 31.82
N LEU A 765 -32.17 34.58 32.30
CA LEU A 765 -32.49 34.74 33.72
C LEU A 765 -33.50 33.68 34.18
N ASP A 766 -34.51 33.37 33.37
CA ASP A 766 -35.58 32.42 33.72
C ASP A 766 -35.10 30.96 33.74
N ILE A 767 -34.31 30.54 32.75
CA ILE A 767 -33.79 29.17 32.67
C ILE A 767 -32.42 29.01 33.35
N GLU A 768 -31.82 30.13 33.78
CA GLU A 768 -30.52 30.20 34.46
C GLU A 768 -29.38 29.51 33.68
N THR A 769 -29.45 29.53 32.33
CA THR A 769 -28.42 29.03 31.40
C THR A 769 -28.47 29.78 30.06
N SER A 770 -27.34 29.86 29.36
CA SER A 770 -27.27 30.37 27.98
C SER A 770 -27.48 29.29 26.92
N VAL A 771 -27.77 28.05 27.33
CA VAL A 771 -28.20 26.98 26.42
C VAL A 771 -29.72 27.08 26.28
N ILE A 772 -30.17 27.77 25.22
CA ILE A 772 -31.56 28.19 25.05
C ILE A 772 -32.29 27.22 24.11
N PRO A 773 -33.38 26.58 24.54
CA PRO A 773 -34.27 25.84 23.65
C PRO A 773 -34.86 26.79 22.60
N LEU A 774 -34.70 26.46 21.31
CA LEU A 774 -35.09 27.36 20.22
C LEU A 774 -36.57 27.76 20.29
N GLY A 775 -37.43 26.84 20.71
CA GLY A 775 -38.85 27.04 20.86
C GLY A 775 -39.23 28.04 21.95
N GLN A 776 -38.33 28.47 22.85
CA GLN A 776 -38.59 29.55 23.83
C GLN A 776 -38.37 30.96 23.25
N VAL A 777 -37.69 31.09 22.11
CA VAL A 777 -37.40 32.40 21.51
C VAL A 777 -38.67 32.94 20.85
N ARG A 778 -39.29 33.96 21.47
CA ARG A 778 -40.51 34.66 20.98
C ARG A 778 -40.23 35.91 20.17
N VAL A 779 -39.05 36.50 20.34
CA VAL A 779 -38.59 37.65 19.55
C VAL A 779 -37.33 37.21 18.83
N GLY A 780 -37.43 36.98 17.52
CA GLY A 780 -36.34 36.45 16.71
C GLY A 780 -35.96 37.38 15.55
N SER A 781 -34.67 37.48 15.25
CA SER A 781 -34.15 38.18 14.07
C SER A 781 -33.95 37.19 12.91
N PHE A 782 -33.18 37.58 11.89
CA PHE A 782 -32.89 36.79 10.70
C PHE A 782 -32.40 35.37 11.04
N LEU A 783 -31.43 35.22 11.95
CA LEU A 783 -30.87 33.92 12.34
C LEU A 783 -31.91 33.01 13.00
N GLU A 784 -32.56 33.50 14.06
CA GLU A 784 -33.46 32.69 14.87
C GLU A 784 -34.68 32.24 14.05
N ARG A 785 -35.23 33.13 13.21
CA ARG A 785 -36.34 32.80 12.30
C ARG A 785 -35.92 31.81 11.22
N ALA A 786 -34.78 32.01 10.56
CA ALA A 786 -34.28 31.08 9.55
C ALA A 786 -33.99 29.70 10.16
N LEU A 787 -33.45 29.66 11.37
CA LEU A 787 -33.18 28.42 12.11
C LEU A 787 -34.48 27.69 12.45
N LEU A 788 -35.49 28.37 13.02
CA LEU A 788 -36.79 27.76 13.32
C LEU A 788 -37.46 27.23 12.04
N PHE A 789 -37.39 27.99 10.95
CA PHE A 789 -37.91 27.53 9.67
C PHE A 789 -37.21 26.25 9.20
N LYS A 790 -35.87 26.22 9.21
CA LYS A 790 -35.08 25.05 8.76
C LYS A 790 -35.43 23.79 9.56
N VAL A 791 -35.47 23.87 10.89
CA VAL A 791 -35.68 22.68 11.72
C VAL A 791 -37.11 22.14 11.63
N MET A 792 -38.08 23.03 11.46
CA MET A 792 -39.48 22.66 11.19
C MET A 792 -39.62 22.06 9.79
N ALA A 793 -38.99 22.70 8.79
CA ALA A 793 -38.96 22.26 7.40
C ALA A 793 -38.39 20.84 7.26
N ASP A 794 -37.33 20.51 8.00
CA ASP A 794 -36.72 19.18 8.01
C ASP A 794 -37.68 18.10 8.55
N LYS A 795 -38.50 18.40 9.57
CA LYS A 795 -39.49 17.45 10.12
C LYS A 795 -40.69 17.21 9.19
N ILE A 796 -40.95 18.12 8.24
CA ILE A 796 -42.03 18.00 7.24
C ILE A 796 -41.50 17.73 5.82
N CYS A 797 -40.21 17.43 5.70
CA CYS A 797 -39.52 17.07 4.46
C CYS A 797 -39.55 18.16 3.36
N LEU A 798 -39.43 19.44 3.72
CA LEU A 798 -39.24 20.52 2.74
C LEU A 798 -37.75 20.64 2.32
N PRO A 799 -37.44 20.73 1.02
CA PRO A 799 -36.07 20.80 0.52
C PRO A 799 -35.48 22.19 0.74
N THR A 800 -34.91 22.40 1.92
CA THR A 800 -34.44 23.72 2.37
C THR A 800 -32.96 23.71 2.75
N ALA A 801 -32.27 24.80 2.43
CA ALA A 801 -30.91 25.08 2.83
C ALA A 801 -30.91 26.26 3.79
N LEU A 802 -30.09 26.19 4.83
CA LEU A 802 -29.90 27.27 5.79
C LEU A 802 -28.58 27.97 5.49
N VAL A 803 -28.62 29.29 5.34
CA VAL A 803 -27.45 30.09 4.95
C VAL A 803 -27.26 31.21 5.95
N ARG A 804 -26.02 31.36 6.41
CA ARG A 804 -25.56 32.44 7.27
C ARG A 804 -24.84 33.49 6.41
N GLY A 805 -25.30 34.72 6.53
CA GLY A 805 -24.67 35.90 5.96
C GLY A 805 -23.77 36.61 6.96
N GLN A 806 -23.45 37.86 6.65
CA GLN A 806 -22.66 38.73 7.51
C GLN A 806 -23.54 39.42 8.56
N TYR A 807 -22.91 39.94 9.63
CA TYR A 807 -23.54 40.77 10.66
C TYR A 807 -24.78 40.14 11.35
N GLY A 808 -24.81 38.81 11.48
CA GLY A 808 -25.91 38.10 12.13
C GLY A 808 -27.13 37.83 11.25
N LYS A 809 -27.07 38.14 9.95
CA LYS A 809 -28.08 37.74 8.98
C LYS A 809 -28.01 36.24 8.69
N ALA A 810 -29.16 35.62 8.48
CA ALA A 810 -29.30 34.28 7.93
C ALA A 810 -30.62 34.19 7.17
N TRP A 811 -30.70 33.26 6.23
CA TRP A 811 -31.90 33.04 5.43
C TRP A 811 -32.06 31.57 5.08
N VAL A 812 -33.26 31.23 4.60
CA VAL A 812 -33.55 29.90 4.07
C VAL A 812 -33.70 29.99 2.56
N GLU A 813 -32.96 29.14 1.86
CA GLU A 813 -33.17 28.89 0.44
C GLU A 813 -33.99 27.62 0.28
N ILE A 814 -34.94 27.60 -0.66
CA ILE A 814 -35.79 26.45 -0.92
C ILE A 814 -35.73 26.07 -2.41
N ALA A 815 -35.79 24.77 -2.67
CA ALA A 815 -35.90 24.23 -4.02
C ALA A 815 -37.36 23.91 -4.37
N ILE A 816 -37.91 24.66 -5.33
CA ILE A 816 -39.28 24.49 -5.82
C ILE A 816 -39.22 24.00 -7.27
N PRO A 817 -39.61 22.75 -7.57
CA PRO A 817 -39.59 22.21 -8.94
C PRO A 817 -40.51 22.99 -9.87
N LYS A 818 -40.03 23.36 -11.06
CA LYS A 818 -40.89 23.93 -12.11
C LYS A 818 -41.66 22.79 -12.78
N ILE A 819 -42.97 22.75 -12.59
CA ILE A 819 -43.86 21.85 -13.33
C ILE A 819 -44.20 22.55 -14.66
N GLU A 820 -43.52 22.19 -15.75
CA GLU A 820 -43.98 22.57 -17.08
C GLU A 820 -45.26 21.78 -17.38
N LEU A 821 -46.42 22.45 -17.27
CA LEU A 821 -47.66 21.91 -17.79
C LEU A 821 -47.53 21.84 -19.32
N LEU A 822 -47.28 20.64 -19.86
CA LEU A 822 -47.46 20.35 -21.28
C LEU A 822 -48.86 20.82 -21.68
N ASN A 823 -48.92 21.91 -22.45
CA ASN A 823 -50.16 22.51 -22.91
C ASN A 823 -51.05 21.45 -23.57
N LYS A 824 -52.22 21.21 -22.97
CA LYS A 824 -53.35 20.46 -23.53
C LYS A 824 -53.97 21.21 -24.71
N GLN A 825 -53.22 21.45 -25.78
CA GLN A 825 -53.71 22.05 -27.02
C GLN A 825 -53.49 21.20 -28.29
N TYR A 826 -52.84 20.04 -28.19
CA TYR A 826 -52.78 19.06 -29.29
C TYR A 826 -53.39 17.73 -28.87
N LEU A 827 -54.72 17.67 -28.78
CA LEU A 827 -55.51 16.42 -28.81
C LEU A 827 -57.00 16.79 -28.98
N LYS A 828 -57.31 17.42 -30.11
CA LYS A 828 -58.67 17.48 -30.66
C LYS A 828 -58.59 17.40 -32.18
N THR A 829 -58.58 16.18 -32.71
CA THR A 829 -59.36 15.73 -33.88
C THR A 829 -59.16 14.21 -34.08
N PRO A 830 -60.23 13.43 -34.33
CA PRO A 830 -60.15 12.02 -34.67
C PRO A 830 -60.31 11.82 -36.19
N SER A 831 -59.20 11.64 -36.89
CA SER A 831 -59.09 11.11 -38.27
C SER A 831 -57.60 11.24 -38.63
N SER A 832 -56.86 10.25 -39.12
CA SER A 832 -57.18 9.09 -39.93
C SER A 832 -56.00 8.13 -39.84
N VAL A 833 -56.31 6.84 -39.80
CA VAL A 833 -55.36 5.74 -39.95
C VAL A 833 -54.96 5.61 -41.43
N ASN A 834 -53.70 5.22 -41.68
CA ASN A 834 -53.07 4.80 -42.95
C ASN A 834 -52.52 5.87 -43.90
N ALA A 835 -51.19 5.96 -44.00
CA ALA A 835 -50.44 5.79 -45.25
C ALA A 835 -48.91 5.81 -45.00
N LEU A 836 -48.26 4.68 -45.32
CA LEU A 836 -47.01 4.52 -46.11
C LEU A 836 -45.77 5.34 -45.70
N MET A 837 -44.68 4.75 -45.18
CA MET A 837 -43.63 4.03 -45.93
C MET A 837 -43.24 4.68 -47.27
N SER A 838 -42.15 5.47 -47.29
CA SER A 838 -41.05 5.39 -48.27
C SER A 838 -40.10 6.61 -48.21
N ASP A 839 -38.80 6.30 -48.21
CA ASP A 839 -37.71 6.95 -48.97
C ASP A 839 -37.04 8.28 -48.53
N SER A 840 -35.82 8.08 -48.03
CA SER A 840 -34.51 8.57 -48.52
C SER A 840 -34.16 10.07 -48.59
N GLU A 841 -33.10 10.37 -47.82
CA GLU A 841 -31.86 11.09 -48.17
C GLU A 841 -31.78 12.62 -48.38
N ASN A 842 -30.70 13.15 -47.76
CA ASN A 842 -29.86 14.30 -48.13
C ASN A 842 -30.31 15.75 -47.82
N LYS A 843 -29.76 16.34 -46.73
CA LYS A 843 -28.59 17.26 -46.77
C LYS A 843 -28.34 17.97 -45.43
N ARG A 844 -27.05 18.19 -45.15
CA ARG A 844 -26.42 18.93 -44.05
C ARG A 844 -26.97 20.36 -43.89
N THR A 845 -27.09 20.85 -42.63
CA THR A 845 -26.18 21.85 -41.99
C THR A 845 -26.63 22.25 -40.57
N ASN A 846 -25.67 22.22 -39.63
CA ASN A 846 -25.47 22.97 -38.38
C ASN A 846 -26.62 23.80 -37.76
N THR A 847 -27.04 23.48 -36.52
CA THR A 847 -26.60 24.12 -35.24
C THR A 847 -27.54 23.79 -34.07
N SER A 848 -26.93 23.49 -32.91
CA SER A 848 -27.39 23.71 -31.52
C SER A 848 -28.79 23.24 -31.04
N LYS A 849 -28.78 22.16 -30.23
CA LYS A 849 -29.37 22.01 -28.87
C LYS A 849 -29.72 20.53 -28.63
N GLN A 850 -28.85 19.80 -27.93
CA GLN A 850 -29.13 18.42 -27.56
C GLN A 850 -29.88 18.39 -26.22
N LEU A 851 -31.18 18.13 -26.31
CA LEU A 851 -32.02 17.57 -25.27
C LEU A 851 -31.54 16.13 -24.99
N MET A 852 -31.11 15.82 -23.78
CA MET A 852 -30.98 14.43 -23.33
C MET A 852 -32.20 14.05 -22.50
N SER A 853 -33.10 13.29 -23.13
CA SER A 853 -33.99 12.36 -22.46
C SER A 853 -33.16 11.19 -21.93
N LEU A 854 -33.35 10.83 -20.65
CA LEU A 854 -32.73 9.64 -20.08
C LEU A 854 -33.80 8.60 -19.78
N SER A 855 -33.80 7.58 -20.64
CA SER A 855 -34.42 6.28 -20.47
C SER A 855 -33.79 5.53 -19.29
N ILE A 856 -34.62 4.89 -18.46
CA ILE A 856 -34.19 4.01 -17.38
C ILE A 856 -34.33 2.56 -17.86
N ASN A 857 -33.18 1.90 -18.05
CA ASN A 857 -32.91 0.47 -18.03
C ASN A 857 -31.43 0.40 -17.59
N SER A 858 -30.91 -0.44 -16.72
CA SER A 858 -31.37 -1.68 -16.07
C SER A 858 -30.21 -2.09 -15.15
N GLU A 859 -30.47 -2.63 -13.96
CA GLU A 859 -29.50 -3.50 -13.29
C GLU A 859 -30.23 -4.76 -12.79
N ARG A 860 -29.73 -5.91 -13.24
CA ARG A 860 -30.13 -7.27 -12.83
C ARG A 860 -29.07 -7.85 -11.90
N ASN A 861 -29.58 -8.47 -10.82
CA ASN A 861 -29.13 -9.70 -10.17
C ASN A 861 -27.83 -9.70 -9.35
N LEU A 862 -27.95 -10.08 -8.07
CA LEU A 862 -27.69 -11.45 -7.57
C LEU A 862 -28.35 -11.63 -6.17
N PRO A 863 -28.57 -12.88 -5.69
CA PRO A 863 -29.72 -13.29 -4.88
C PRO A 863 -29.37 -13.53 -3.41
N TYR A 864 -30.38 -13.66 -2.51
CA TYR A 864 -30.54 -14.84 -1.66
C TYR A 864 -31.84 -14.82 -0.84
N ASP A 865 -32.35 -16.03 -0.66
CA ASP A 865 -33.64 -16.47 -0.15
C ASP A 865 -33.99 -16.13 1.30
N ASN A 866 -35.29 -15.92 1.50
CA ASN A 866 -36.02 -15.97 2.76
C ASN A 866 -36.18 -17.41 3.28
N ARG A 867 -36.16 -17.57 4.61
CA ARG A 867 -37.09 -18.43 5.38
C ARG A 867 -36.90 -18.24 6.88
N ASN A 868 -37.91 -17.65 7.55
CA ASN A 868 -38.72 -18.34 8.55
C ASN A 868 -39.81 -17.42 9.12
N LEU A 869 -41.05 -17.82 8.84
CA LEU A 869 -42.28 -17.33 9.44
C LEU A 869 -42.41 -17.91 10.86
N VAL A 870 -42.71 -17.06 11.85
CA VAL A 870 -43.54 -17.45 13.00
C VAL A 870 -44.54 -16.32 13.28
N THR A 871 -45.77 -16.75 13.45
CA THR A 871 -47.03 -16.04 13.61
C THR A 871 -47.15 -15.32 14.96
N ASN A 872 -47.76 -14.13 14.98
CA ASN A 872 -48.93 -13.92 15.83
C ASN A 872 -49.71 -12.63 15.52
N ARG A 873 -51.03 -12.79 15.45
CA ARG A 873 -52.02 -11.72 15.37
C ARG A 873 -52.16 -11.08 16.74
N ASN A 874 -52.19 -9.75 16.81
CA ASN A 874 -53.20 -9.03 17.59
C ASN A 874 -53.31 -7.57 17.16
N ARG A 875 -54.56 -7.16 16.97
CA ARG A 875 -55.00 -5.83 16.56
C ARG A 875 -54.72 -4.84 17.69
N ASN A 876 -53.99 -3.77 17.38
CA ASN A 876 -54.14 -2.41 17.94
C ASN A 876 -53.31 -1.49 17.04
N SER A 877 -53.97 -0.75 16.14
CA SER A 877 -53.31 0.15 15.19
C SER A 877 -52.85 1.44 15.89
N VAL A 878 -51.67 1.37 16.49
CA VAL A 878 -50.87 2.54 16.85
C VAL A 878 -49.94 2.79 15.66
N PHE A 879 -50.08 3.96 15.03
CA PHE A 879 -49.18 4.42 13.98
C PHE A 879 -47.75 4.48 14.52
N ASN A 880 -46.91 3.53 14.10
CA ASN A 880 -45.48 3.52 14.40
C ASN A 880 -44.69 3.44 13.09
N GLY A 881 -43.80 4.42 12.90
CA GLY A 881 -42.48 4.23 12.30
C GLY A 881 -42.34 3.88 10.82
N HIS A 882 -41.76 4.85 10.09
CA HIS A 882 -40.78 4.62 9.02
C HIS A 882 -41.23 4.03 7.67
N LYS A 883 -41.70 4.92 6.77
CA LYS A 883 -41.19 5.00 5.39
C LYS A 883 -41.09 6.48 5.01
N GLN A 884 -39.87 7.01 4.96
CA GLN A 884 -39.64 8.38 4.47
C GLN A 884 -39.84 8.42 2.95
N PRO A 885 -40.62 9.38 2.40
CA PRO A 885 -40.60 9.62 0.97
C PRO A 885 -39.26 10.26 0.60
N ILE A 886 -38.38 9.49 -0.04
CA ILE A 886 -37.09 9.97 -0.54
C ILE A 886 -37.36 10.76 -1.82
N PHE A 887 -37.35 12.08 -1.73
CA PHE A 887 -37.14 12.93 -2.91
C PHE A 887 -35.69 12.75 -3.39
N PRO A 888 -35.40 12.66 -4.71
CA PRO A 888 -34.04 12.77 -5.20
C PRO A 888 -33.58 14.24 -5.10
N THR A 889 -33.31 14.70 -3.87
CA THR A 889 -32.81 16.07 -3.57
C THR A 889 -31.46 16.36 -4.21
N LYS A 890 -30.70 15.33 -4.62
CA LYS A 890 -29.41 15.45 -5.34
C LYS A 890 -29.53 16.18 -6.68
N LEU A 891 -30.71 16.22 -7.31
CA LEU A 891 -30.96 16.92 -8.58
C LEU A 891 -31.66 18.27 -8.39
N LEU A 892 -32.10 18.60 -7.17
CA LEU A 892 -32.77 19.85 -6.87
C LEU A 892 -31.73 20.93 -6.53
N ARG A 893 -31.93 22.12 -7.09
CA ARG A 893 -31.16 23.31 -6.72
C ARG A 893 -32.09 24.32 -6.07
N PRO A 894 -31.67 24.99 -4.98
CA PRO A 894 -32.44 26.08 -4.43
C PRO A 894 -32.64 27.15 -5.50
N ASN A 895 -33.86 27.68 -5.61
CA ASN A 895 -34.23 28.69 -6.59
C ASN A 895 -34.99 29.87 -5.99
N PHE A 896 -35.42 29.77 -4.73
CA PHE A 896 -36.05 30.86 -3.99
C PHE A 896 -35.42 31.05 -2.61
N ILE A 897 -35.46 32.28 -2.10
CA ILE A 897 -35.24 32.63 -0.70
C ILE A 897 -36.60 32.84 -0.05
N VAL A 898 -36.82 32.29 1.13
CA VAL A 898 -38.04 32.53 1.91
C VAL A 898 -37.85 33.82 2.70
N ASP A 899 -38.69 34.83 2.44
CA ASP A 899 -38.73 36.05 3.24
C ASP A 899 -39.40 35.74 4.59
N LEU A 900 -38.65 35.92 5.68
CA LEU A 900 -39.12 35.73 7.05
C LEU A 900 -39.20 37.06 7.84
N ILE A 901 -38.90 38.19 7.20
CA ILE A 901 -38.69 39.48 7.88
C ILE A 901 -39.61 40.57 7.36
N TYR A 902 -39.58 40.85 6.04
CA TYR A 902 -40.32 42.00 5.48
C TYR A 902 -41.72 41.59 5.04
N ASN A 903 -41.82 40.51 4.25
CA ASN A 903 -43.09 39.92 3.85
C ASN A 903 -43.09 38.41 4.16
N PRO A 904 -43.41 38.00 5.41
CA PRO A 904 -43.32 36.62 5.83
C PRO A 904 -44.04 35.62 4.92
N GLY A 905 -43.28 34.64 4.42
CA GLY A 905 -43.76 33.59 3.53
C GLY A 905 -43.69 33.95 2.04
N ASP A 906 -43.21 35.13 1.64
CA ASP A 906 -42.92 35.40 0.24
C ASP A 906 -41.68 34.65 -0.24
N LEU A 907 -41.68 34.31 -1.53
CA LEU A 907 -40.63 33.52 -2.17
C LEU A 907 -39.89 34.40 -3.18
N LEU A 908 -38.69 34.81 -2.81
CA LEU A 908 -37.85 35.72 -3.59
C LEU A 908 -36.98 34.91 -4.56
N PRO A 909 -37.10 35.05 -5.89
CA PRO A 909 -36.25 34.32 -6.82
C PRO A 909 -34.77 34.61 -6.55
N ILE A 910 -33.94 33.57 -6.42
CA ILE A 910 -32.50 33.73 -6.22
C ILE A 910 -31.90 34.50 -7.41
N GLY A 911 -31.12 35.54 -7.11
CA GLY A 911 -30.53 36.44 -8.11
C GLY A 911 -31.36 37.69 -8.42
N SER A 912 -32.61 37.77 -7.97
CA SER A 912 -33.44 38.98 -8.08
C SER A 912 -32.89 40.13 -7.21
N LEU A 913 -33.24 41.38 -7.55
CA LEU A 913 -32.86 42.55 -6.76
C LEU A 913 -33.40 42.47 -5.32
N GLN A 914 -34.61 41.93 -5.14
CA GLN A 914 -35.22 41.74 -3.82
C GLN A 914 -34.44 40.71 -2.98
N ALA A 915 -34.08 39.56 -3.58
CA ALA A 915 -33.26 38.55 -2.92
C ALA A 915 -31.88 39.11 -2.53
N LYS A 916 -31.24 39.89 -3.41
CA LYS A 916 -29.95 40.56 -3.09
C LYS A 916 -30.09 41.56 -1.95
N LYS A 917 -31.13 42.41 -1.95
CA LYS A 917 -31.39 43.35 -0.84
C LYS A 917 -31.60 42.62 0.48
N TYR A 918 -32.36 41.52 0.45
CA TYR A 918 -32.61 40.67 1.61
C TYR A 918 -31.29 40.13 2.21
N CYS A 919 -30.39 39.64 1.36
CA CYS A 919 -29.10 39.09 1.79
C CYS A 919 -28.05 40.15 2.16
N ASP A 920 -27.90 41.21 1.35
CA ASP A 920 -26.66 41.99 1.27
C ASP A 920 -26.73 43.42 1.78
N GLU A 921 -27.87 43.95 2.26
CA GLU A 921 -28.01 45.41 2.51
C GLU A 921 -26.75 46.07 3.10
N ILE A 922 -25.99 46.71 2.20
CA ILE A 922 -24.88 47.61 2.48
C ILE A 922 -25.56 48.78 3.15
N ILE A 923 -25.26 48.97 4.44
CA ILE A 923 -25.63 50.18 5.16
C ILE A 923 -24.92 51.31 4.41
N ALA A 924 -25.70 52.17 3.75
CA ALA A 924 -25.23 53.47 3.29
C ALA A 924 -25.01 54.39 4.49
#